data_AF-A0A3M7ML14-F1
#
_entry.id   AF-A0A3M7ML14-F1
#
_cell.length_a   1.000
_cell.length_b   1.000
_cell.length_c   1.000
_cell.angle_alpha   90.00
_cell.angle_beta   90.00
_cell.angle_gamma   90.00
#
_symmetry.space_group_name_H-M   'P 1'
#
loop_
_entity.id
_entity.type
_entity.pdbx_description
1 polymer ?
#
loop_
_entity_poly.entity_id
_entity_poly.type
_entity_poly.pdbx_seq_one_letter_code
_entity_poly.pdbx_strand_id
1 'polypeptide(L)'
;MSADFWASYLSGALGILIGNRLDVIKVQYQAGPTHHGPNSPFQSYSTLPTTTPQQQSSNASIHSSYSIPTNNSNISSNVSRITNYFRGAAAPILGYGALNSILFVTFNRSLKLMDPAIFDYTKLAGTDLSKIWVAGAIGGLATFVVSTPTELVKCRAQLLVDGQQTSYAVLRHTLRHFGVRGLYTGGVVTAVRDSVGYGWYFWSYELCKRLLVGQRSAEPFVDMKAWETLVAGGIAGVVTWASVYPLDVIKTRIQTQAPAECREAAAPHQATQVTCAHEHAKTGLYEVRRWPVADLPRAAAGEGNKKQALVDVRQSSEASAIPHGQDEVGDERFRPLRASYATVSDFLDQKVEMTNWETGHYVPYKPLTYAEKVLYSHLDDPHNQEIERGVSYLKLRPDRVACQDATAQMAILQFMSAGMPSVATPTTVHCDHLIEAQVGGEKDLARAQDINKEVYSFLSTACAKYNIGFWRPGSGIIHQIILENYAFPGGLMIGTDSHTPNAGGLGMAAIGVGGADAVDVMANLPWELKAPKIIGVKLTGSLSGWTSPKDIILKVAGILTVKGGTGAIVEYHGPGVNSISCTGMATITNMGAEIGATTSIFPMNDRMYDYLVATKRKHIAEFAREFQYELKEDEGSEYDQLIEINLSELEPHINGPFTPDLATPISKFKDAVLENKWPEELKVGLIGSCTNSSYEDMSRAASIAEDAMAHGIKAKALFTVTPGSEQTRATIERDGQLKTLEDFGGIILANACGPCIGQWDRKDVKKGEANSILSSYNRNFTGRNDANPATHSFVTSPDLVVALTIAGDLKFNPLTDTLKDKDGKEFKLKPPTGDGLPKSGDYDPGRDTYQAPPEERASVEVQVSPTSDRLQILSPFDAWDGKDQLDLPILIKAKGKTTTDHISMAGPWLKYRGHLDNISNNMLIGAINAANGEANKVENFQTGEWDAVPATARAYKKNGIKWVVIGDWNYGEGSSREHAALEPRHLGGLAIITRSFARIHETNLKKQGMLPLTFSNPEDYDKINPDDKVDILATELAVGKPITMRVHPKDGKAWDCQLSHTFNEGQLEWFKNGSALNTMAKKAAA
;
A
#
# COMPACT_ATOMS: atom_id res chain seq x y z
N MET A 1 -8.62 -7.93 60.40
CA MET A 1 -8.06 -7.12 59.30
C MET A 1 -8.78 -7.54 58.03
N SER A 2 -9.71 -6.71 57.56
CA SER A 2 -10.81 -7.11 56.67
C SER A 2 -10.37 -7.29 55.21
N ALA A 3 -11.21 -7.98 54.43
CA ALA A 3 -11.08 -8.13 52.99
C ALA A 3 -10.90 -6.77 52.26
N ASP A 4 -11.38 -5.66 52.85
CA ASP A 4 -11.21 -4.31 52.31
C ASP A 4 -9.75 -3.83 52.36
N PHE A 5 -8.98 -4.25 53.37
CA PHE A 5 -7.54 -3.97 53.45
C PHE A 5 -6.78 -4.65 52.30
N TRP A 6 -7.10 -5.93 52.04
CA TRP A 6 -6.50 -6.69 50.95
C TRP A 6 -6.97 -6.23 49.57
N ALA A 7 -8.25 -5.88 49.40
CA ALA A 7 -8.79 -5.35 48.14
C ALA A 7 -8.14 -4.00 47.78
N SER A 8 -7.89 -3.14 48.78
CA SER A 8 -7.20 -1.86 48.59
C SER A 8 -5.71 -2.06 48.24
N TYR A 9 -5.04 -3.03 48.87
CA TYR A 9 -3.64 -3.36 48.56
C TYR A 9 -3.49 -4.02 47.18
N LEU A 10 -4.39 -4.92 46.79
CA LEU A 10 -4.40 -5.56 45.48
C LEU A 10 -4.69 -4.55 44.37
N SER A 11 -5.67 -3.66 44.57
CA SER A 11 -6.00 -2.58 43.64
C SER A 11 -4.82 -1.60 43.49
N GLY A 12 -4.17 -1.23 44.59
CA GLY A 12 -2.95 -0.42 44.56
C GLY A 12 -1.78 -1.11 43.85
N ALA A 13 -1.56 -2.41 44.09
CA ALA A 13 -0.52 -3.18 43.43
C ALA A 13 -0.77 -3.35 41.93
N LEU A 14 -2.01 -3.65 41.52
CA LEU A 14 -2.43 -3.73 40.12
C LEU A 14 -2.34 -2.37 39.42
N GLY A 15 -2.73 -1.29 40.10
CA GLY A 15 -2.58 0.08 39.60
C GLY A 15 -1.12 0.48 39.38
N ILE A 16 -0.19 0.00 40.19
CA ILE A 16 1.25 0.25 40.00
C ILE A 16 1.82 -0.64 38.89
N LEU A 17 1.47 -1.93 38.84
CA LEU A 17 2.03 -2.88 37.88
C LEU A 17 1.53 -2.68 36.44
N ILE A 18 0.25 -2.35 36.29
CA ILE A 18 -0.42 -2.16 35.00
C ILE A 18 -0.57 -0.66 34.70
N GLY A 19 -1.09 0.10 35.68
CA GLY A 19 -1.42 1.51 35.49
C GLY A 19 -0.19 2.41 35.28
N ASN A 20 0.95 2.16 35.94
CA ASN A 20 2.15 2.97 35.72
C ASN A 20 2.68 2.85 34.27
N ARG A 21 2.52 1.69 33.63
CA ARG A 21 2.92 1.48 32.23
C ARG A 21 2.08 2.34 31.29
N LEU A 22 0.77 2.30 31.48
CA LEU A 22 -0.18 3.11 30.72
C LEU A 22 0.02 4.60 31.01
N ASP A 23 0.36 4.98 32.24
CA ASP A 23 0.63 6.39 32.62
C ASP A 23 1.93 6.92 31.98
N VAL A 24 2.98 6.10 31.86
CA VAL A 24 4.21 6.48 31.12
C VAL A 24 3.88 6.77 29.66
N ILE A 25 3.16 5.87 29.00
CA ILE A 25 2.73 6.03 27.61
C ILE A 25 1.85 7.28 27.48
N LYS A 26 0.87 7.45 28.37
CA LYS A 26 0.00 8.62 28.42
C LYS A 26 0.81 9.92 28.54
N VAL A 27 1.77 10.00 29.45
CA VAL A 27 2.59 11.20 29.64
C VAL A 27 3.46 11.49 28.42
N GLN A 28 4.04 10.47 27.78
CA GLN A 28 4.81 10.62 26.55
C GLN A 28 3.99 11.15 25.38
N TYR A 29 2.73 10.71 25.24
CA TYR A 29 1.81 11.24 24.23
C TYR A 29 1.31 12.64 24.57
N GLN A 30 0.94 12.89 25.84
CA GLN A 30 0.42 14.18 26.27
C GLN A 30 1.46 15.30 26.17
N ALA A 31 2.76 15.01 26.36
CA ALA A 31 3.85 15.98 26.31
C ALA A 31 4.08 16.63 24.93
N GLY A 32 3.66 15.99 23.82
CA GLY A 32 3.75 16.52 22.45
C GLY A 32 5.04 16.19 21.68
N PRO A 33 5.09 16.46 20.36
CA PRO A 33 6.11 15.96 19.43
C PRO A 33 7.53 16.54 19.62
N THR A 34 7.70 17.66 20.32
CA THR A 34 9.01 18.32 20.55
C THR A 34 9.94 17.56 21.51
N HIS A 35 9.47 16.46 22.12
CA HIS A 35 10.21 15.71 23.15
C HIS A 35 10.68 14.32 22.70
N HIS A 36 10.35 13.89 21.48
CA HIS A 36 10.73 12.59 20.92
C HIS A 36 11.77 12.77 19.80
N GLY A 37 13.05 12.75 20.16
CA GLY A 37 14.18 12.82 19.22
C GLY A 37 15.53 12.95 19.94
N PRO A 38 16.66 12.68 19.24
CA PRO A 38 18.01 12.76 19.81
C PRO A 38 18.46 14.19 20.20
N ASN A 39 17.58 15.19 20.09
CA ASN A 39 17.80 16.59 20.50
C ASN A 39 16.77 17.05 21.57
N SER A 40 16.17 16.13 22.32
CA SER A 40 15.23 16.48 23.39
C SER A 40 15.92 17.40 24.42
N PRO A 41 15.30 18.53 24.83
CA PRO A 41 15.91 19.49 25.79
C PRO A 41 16.15 18.90 27.19
N PHE A 42 15.76 17.65 27.42
CA PHE A 42 16.02 16.90 28.65
C PHE A 42 17.28 16.00 28.59
N GLN A 43 18.00 15.94 27.46
CA GLN A 43 19.32 15.26 27.39
C GLN A 43 20.45 16.07 28.06
N SER A 44 20.29 17.38 28.25
CA SER A 44 21.31 18.27 28.85
C SER A 44 21.46 18.16 30.37
N TYR A 45 20.74 17.24 31.03
CA TYR A 45 20.82 17.02 32.48
C TYR A 45 22.04 16.19 32.89
N SER A 46 22.95 15.88 31.96
CA SER A 46 24.16 15.07 32.13
C SER A 46 25.43 15.93 32.24
N THR A 47 25.62 16.67 33.33
CA THR A 47 26.97 17.06 33.80
C THR A 47 26.96 17.32 35.30
N LEU A 48 27.49 16.38 36.09
CA LEU A 48 28.12 16.70 37.37
C LEU A 48 29.64 16.70 37.14
N PRO A 49 30.37 17.76 37.51
CA PRO A 49 31.79 17.85 37.22
C PRO A 49 32.58 16.93 38.15
N THR A 50 33.33 16.00 37.56
CA THR A 50 34.47 15.37 38.25
C THR A 50 35.75 16.05 37.78
N THR A 51 36.63 16.26 38.74
CA THR A 51 37.76 17.17 38.77
C THR A 51 38.98 16.71 37.97
N THR A 52 39.85 17.70 37.66
CA THR A 52 41.32 17.66 37.40
C THR A 52 41.84 17.42 35.94
N PRO A 53 43.01 18.00 35.57
CA PRO A 53 43.14 18.83 34.36
C PRO A 53 44.16 18.32 33.32
N GLN A 54 44.05 18.90 32.11
CA GLN A 54 45.04 19.04 31.03
C GLN A 54 46.40 18.30 31.16
N GLN A 55 46.79 17.57 30.09
CA GLN A 55 48.00 17.94 29.33
C GLN A 55 48.13 17.27 27.96
N GLN A 56 48.80 18.03 27.09
CA GLN A 56 49.28 17.79 25.73
C GLN A 56 49.92 16.41 25.48
N SER A 57 49.77 15.87 24.27
CA SER A 57 50.82 15.90 23.22
C SER A 57 50.54 14.92 22.07
N SER A 58 51.28 15.17 21.00
CA SER A 58 51.23 14.76 19.59
C SER A 58 51.63 13.31 19.23
N ASN A 59 51.19 12.92 18.02
CA ASN A 59 51.86 12.08 17.01
C ASN A 59 51.87 10.53 17.09
N ALA A 60 51.56 9.97 15.90
CA ALA A 60 52.17 8.82 15.21
C ALA A 60 51.73 7.36 15.52
N SER A 61 51.04 6.78 14.52
CA SER A 61 51.26 5.48 13.84
C SER A 61 51.54 4.16 14.60
N ILE A 62 50.68 3.17 14.27
CA ILE A 62 50.95 1.73 14.00
C ILE A 62 51.54 0.87 15.14
N HIS A 63 50.73 0.00 15.76
CA HIS A 63 50.80 -1.47 15.61
C HIS A 63 49.74 -2.20 16.44
N SER A 64 49.25 -3.28 15.84
CA SER A 64 48.42 -4.35 16.40
C SER A 64 48.97 -4.93 17.71
N SER A 65 48.08 -5.18 18.68
CA SER A 65 48.14 -6.38 19.52
C SER A 65 46.76 -6.71 20.11
N TYR A 66 46.41 -7.98 20.03
CA TYR A 66 45.25 -8.64 20.61
C TYR A 66 45.22 -8.49 22.14
N SER A 67 44.04 -8.20 22.71
CA SER A 67 43.68 -8.59 24.07
C SER A 67 42.18 -8.78 24.21
N ILE A 68 41.78 -9.98 24.61
CA ILE A 68 40.42 -10.43 24.94
C ILE A 68 39.91 -9.69 26.19
N PRO A 69 38.62 -9.32 26.28
CA PRO A 69 37.94 -9.27 27.56
C PRO A 69 36.68 -10.14 27.62
N THR A 70 36.84 -11.25 28.33
CA THR A 70 35.95 -11.87 29.33
C THR A 70 34.46 -11.49 29.37
N ASN A 71 33.63 -12.51 29.14
CA ASN A 71 32.24 -12.64 29.59
C ASN A 71 32.07 -12.31 31.08
N ASN A 72 31.31 -11.25 31.38
CA ASN A 72 30.46 -11.16 32.58
C ASN A 72 29.55 -9.92 32.53
N SER A 73 28.38 -10.00 31.88
CA SER A 73 27.29 -9.03 32.09
C SER A 73 25.91 -9.55 31.65
N ASN A 74 25.51 -10.75 32.10
CA ASN A 74 24.12 -11.23 31.92
C ASN A 74 23.20 -10.99 33.14
N ILE A 75 23.69 -10.29 34.18
CA ILE A 75 22.88 -9.96 35.38
C ILE A 75 22.37 -8.50 35.36
N SER A 76 22.96 -7.60 34.55
CA SER A 76 22.58 -6.17 34.51
C SER A 76 21.43 -5.83 33.54
N SER A 77 21.08 -6.69 32.59
CA SER A 77 20.02 -6.41 31.60
C SER A 77 18.60 -6.62 32.14
N ASN A 78 18.41 -7.58 33.05
CA ASN A 78 17.08 -7.84 33.63
C ASN A 78 16.72 -6.84 34.73
N VAL A 79 17.70 -6.38 35.53
CA VAL A 79 17.47 -5.34 36.55
C VAL A 79 17.20 -3.98 35.90
N SER A 80 17.91 -3.63 34.82
CA SER A 80 17.64 -2.40 34.05
C SER A 80 16.29 -2.44 33.32
N ARG A 81 15.88 -3.60 32.81
CA ARG A 81 14.52 -3.79 32.29
C ARG A 81 13.46 -3.63 33.40
N ILE A 82 13.70 -4.16 34.60
CA ILE A 82 12.77 -4.04 35.74
C ILE A 82 12.66 -2.60 36.25
N THR A 83 13.77 -1.87 36.39
CA THR A 83 13.76 -0.48 36.87
C THR A 83 13.12 0.48 35.87
N ASN A 84 13.10 0.14 34.58
CA ASN A 84 12.38 0.90 33.56
C ASN A 84 10.86 0.86 33.73
N TYR A 85 10.29 -0.19 34.34
CA TYR A 85 8.84 -0.33 34.53
C TYR A 85 8.26 0.49 35.69
N PHE A 86 9.09 0.97 36.63
CA PHE A 86 8.67 1.75 37.80
C PHE A 86 9.14 3.21 37.76
N ARG A 87 9.51 3.71 36.58
CA ARG A 87 9.98 5.10 36.40
C ARG A 87 8.90 6.10 36.81
N GLY A 88 9.31 7.13 37.55
CA GLY A 88 8.42 8.19 38.05
C GLY A 88 7.51 7.80 39.22
N ALA A 89 7.28 6.50 39.47
CA ALA A 89 6.33 6.03 40.49
C ALA A 89 6.73 6.35 41.94
N ALA A 90 8.02 6.51 42.22
CA ALA A 90 8.53 6.78 43.57
C ALA A 90 8.00 8.09 44.18
N ALA A 91 7.86 9.15 43.37
CA ALA A 91 7.39 10.45 43.87
C ALA A 91 5.91 10.42 44.30
N PRO A 92 4.97 9.88 43.50
CA PRO A 92 3.59 9.65 43.94
C PRO A 92 3.48 8.70 45.13
N ILE A 93 4.22 7.58 45.15
CA ILE A 93 4.17 6.60 46.25
C ILE A 93 4.54 7.24 47.59
N LEU A 94 5.61 8.05 47.63
CA LEU A 94 6.04 8.74 48.84
C LEU A 94 5.11 9.88 49.26
N GLY A 95 4.42 10.52 48.30
CA GLY A 95 3.47 11.61 48.56
C GLY A 95 2.05 11.16 48.94
N TYR A 96 1.67 9.92 48.61
CA TYR A 96 0.29 9.45 48.67
C TYR A 96 -0.33 9.52 50.06
N GLY A 97 0.43 9.15 51.10
CA GLY A 97 -0.04 9.21 52.49
C GLY A 97 -0.33 10.65 52.93
N ALA A 98 0.53 11.61 52.59
CA ALA A 98 0.32 13.02 52.92
C ALA A 98 -0.85 13.62 52.12
N LEU A 99 -0.95 13.26 50.84
CA LEU A 99 -2.03 13.68 49.95
C LEU A 99 -3.39 13.25 50.50
N ASN A 100 -3.57 11.97 50.80
CA ASN A 100 -4.82 11.44 51.36
C ASN A 100 -5.13 12.02 52.74
N SER A 101 -4.11 12.22 53.59
CA SER A 101 -4.32 12.84 54.91
C SER A 101 -4.88 14.26 54.77
N ILE A 102 -4.32 15.07 53.87
CA ILE A 102 -4.81 16.42 53.60
C ILE A 102 -6.22 16.36 53.04
N LEU A 103 -6.45 15.50 52.02
CA LEU A 103 -7.74 15.33 51.36
C LEU A 103 -8.85 14.98 52.35
N PHE A 104 -8.67 13.94 53.16
CA PHE A 104 -9.72 13.49 54.07
C PHE A 104 -9.95 14.46 55.24
N VAL A 105 -8.90 15.08 55.78
CA VAL A 105 -9.07 16.08 56.84
C VAL A 105 -9.84 17.30 56.33
N THR A 106 -9.47 17.81 55.16
CA THR A 106 -10.12 18.98 54.57
C THR A 106 -11.53 18.67 54.08
N PHE A 107 -11.75 17.51 53.47
CA PHE A 107 -13.09 17.00 53.15
C PHE A 107 -13.97 16.94 54.40
N ASN A 108 -13.54 16.25 55.46
CA ASN A 108 -14.31 16.08 56.68
C ASN A 108 -14.61 17.42 57.36
N ARG A 109 -13.63 18.32 57.46
CA ARG A 109 -13.81 19.64 58.10
C ARG A 109 -14.73 20.55 57.27
N SER A 110 -14.59 20.54 55.95
CA SER A 110 -15.44 21.34 55.06
C SER A 110 -16.87 20.82 55.06
N LEU A 111 -17.05 19.49 55.06
CA LEU A 111 -18.36 18.87 55.12
C LEU A 111 -19.05 19.14 56.46
N LYS A 112 -18.33 19.03 57.59
CA LYS A 112 -18.85 19.37 58.91
C LYS A 112 -19.19 20.86 59.06
N LEU A 113 -18.49 21.74 58.35
CA LEU A 113 -18.80 23.17 58.33
C LEU A 113 -20.11 23.46 57.58
N MET A 114 -20.35 22.77 56.47
CA MET A 114 -21.57 22.90 55.65
C MET A 114 -22.76 22.09 56.18
N ASP A 115 -22.47 21.07 57.01
CA ASP A 115 -23.45 20.19 57.62
C ASP A 115 -23.03 19.80 59.05
N PRO A 116 -23.30 20.67 60.04
CA PRO A 116 -22.90 20.43 61.43
C PRO A 116 -23.54 19.19 62.08
N ALA A 117 -24.60 18.64 61.47
CA ALA A 117 -25.31 17.46 61.95
C ALA A 117 -24.53 16.15 61.72
N ILE A 118 -23.46 16.17 60.91
CA ILE A 118 -22.63 14.99 60.65
C ILE A 118 -21.75 14.70 61.87
N PHE A 119 -22.00 13.55 62.50
CA PHE A 119 -21.19 13.00 63.58
C PHE A 119 -20.32 11.80 63.15
N ASP A 120 -20.65 11.16 62.02
CA ASP A 120 -19.93 10.02 61.45
C ASP A 120 -19.73 10.20 59.94
N TYR A 121 -18.47 10.39 59.52
CA TYR A 121 -18.11 10.63 58.12
C TYR A 121 -18.18 9.38 57.23
N THR A 122 -18.41 8.20 57.82
CA THR A 122 -18.62 6.96 57.06
C THR A 122 -20.08 6.76 56.63
N LYS A 123 -20.99 7.59 57.18
CA LYS A 123 -22.45 7.47 57.05
C LYS A 123 -23.07 8.77 56.52
N LEU A 124 -22.90 8.99 55.22
CA LEU A 124 -23.31 10.23 54.55
C LEU A 124 -24.69 10.19 53.87
N ALA A 125 -25.46 9.11 54.02
CA ALA A 125 -26.70 8.90 53.27
C ALA A 125 -27.75 10.02 53.43
N GLY A 126 -27.75 10.74 54.56
CA GLY A 126 -28.62 11.88 54.83
C GLY A 126 -28.08 13.26 54.40
N THR A 127 -26.84 13.34 53.90
CA THR A 127 -26.21 14.59 53.49
C THR A 127 -26.53 14.90 52.03
N ASP A 128 -26.73 16.17 51.69
CA ASP A 128 -26.95 16.57 50.30
C ASP A 128 -25.70 16.31 49.43
N LEU A 129 -25.89 15.70 48.25
CA LEU A 129 -24.79 15.32 47.36
C LEU A 129 -23.99 16.54 46.88
N SER A 130 -24.60 17.72 46.76
CA SER A 130 -23.89 18.95 46.39
C SER A 130 -22.89 19.37 47.47
N LYS A 131 -23.21 19.19 48.76
CA LYS A 131 -22.28 19.45 49.86
C LYS A 131 -21.09 18.49 49.84
N ILE A 132 -21.34 17.23 49.47
CA ILE A 132 -20.30 16.21 49.32
C ILE A 132 -19.38 16.55 48.15
N TRP A 133 -19.94 16.98 47.02
CA TRP A 133 -19.15 17.45 45.88
C TRP A 133 -18.30 18.67 46.25
N VAL A 134 -18.88 19.68 46.92
CA VAL A 134 -18.15 20.88 47.34
C VAL A 134 -17.06 20.55 48.36
N ALA A 135 -17.33 19.67 49.33
CA ALA A 135 -16.31 19.21 50.27
C ALA A 135 -15.18 18.44 49.57
N GLY A 136 -15.52 17.62 48.57
CA GLY A 136 -14.56 16.91 47.72
C GLY A 136 -13.70 17.89 46.92
N ALA A 137 -14.31 18.93 46.37
CA ALA A 137 -13.62 19.96 45.60
C ALA A 137 -12.68 20.82 46.45
N ILE A 138 -13.10 21.22 47.65
CA ILE A 138 -12.24 21.92 48.61
C ILE A 138 -11.09 21.00 49.05
N GLY A 139 -11.39 19.72 49.27
CA GLY A 139 -10.38 18.73 49.62
C GLY A 139 -9.32 18.54 48.55
N GLY A 140 -9.74 18.39 47.29
CA GLY A 140 -8.83 18.31 46.15
C GLY A 140 -8.06 19.60 45.88
N LEU A 141 -8.64 20.77 46.20
CA LEU A 141 -7.90 22.03 46.11
C LEU A 141 -6.76 22.09 47.13
N ALA A 142 -6.96 21.55 48.33
CA ALA A 142 -5.94 21.54 49.37
C ALA A 142 -4.78 20.56 49.09
N THR A 143 -5.01 19.49 48.31
CA THR A 143 -3.96 18.51 47.99
C THR A 143 -2.88 19.07 47.07
N PHE A 144 -3.14 20.17 46.35
CA PHE A 144 -2.21 20.90 45.48
C PHE A 144 -0.79 21.03 46.04
N VAL A 145 -0.68 21.27 47.35
CA VAL A 145 0.60 21.46 48.07
C VAL A 145 1.51 20.24 47.96
N VAL A 146 0.93 19.04 47.87
CA VAL A 146 1.65 17.76 47.74
C VAL A 146 1.54 17.21 46.31
N SER A 147 0.39 17.36 45.66
CA SER A 147 0.15 16.77 44.34
C SER A 147 0.95 17.44 43.22
N THR A 148 1.15 18.76 43.27
CA THR A 148 1.94 19.47 42.25
C THR A 148 3.41 19.06 42.21
N PRO A 149 4.16 19.11 43.33
CA PRO A 149 5.56 18.71 43.31
C PRO A 149 5.74 17.23 42.95
N THR A 150 4.82 16.36 43.38
CA THR A 150 4.89 14.92 43.09
C THR A 150 4.55 14.61 41.63
N GLU A 151 3.52 15.24 41.05
CA GLU A 151 3.16 15.08 39.64
C GLU A 151 4.22 15.67 38.70
N LEU A 152 4.83 16.80 39.05
CA LEU A 152 5.90 17.40 38.25
C LEU A 152 7.13 16.47 38.16
N VAL A 153 7.55 15.93 39.30
CA VAL A 153 8.66 14.98 39.35
C VAL A 153 8.30 13.69 38.62
N LYS A 154 7.06 13.21 38.75
CA LYS A 154 6.55 12.04 38.03
C LYS A 154 6.61 12.25 36.51
N CYS A 155 5.95 13.29 35.99
CA CYS A 155 5.85 13.54 34.56
C CYS A 155 7.23 13.74 33.91
N ARG A 156 8.14 14.49 34.56
CA ARG A 156 9.51 14.68 34.04
C ARG A 156 10.34 13.40 34.10
N ALA A 157 10.23 12.60 35.15
CA ALA A 157 10.92 11.31 35.24
C ALA A 157 10.40 10.29 34.22
N GLN A 158 9.13 10.36 33.82
CA GLN A 158 8.51 9.47 32.82
C GLN A 158 8.88 9.84 31.36
N LEU A 159 9.43 11.04 31.10
CA LEU A 159 9.87 11.47 29.77
C LEU A 159 11.33 11.13 29.41
N LEU A 160 12.16 10.80 30.39
CA LEU A 160 13.58 10.49 30.14
C LEU A 160 13.73 9.08 29.54
N VAL A 161 14.16 9.01 28.28
CA VAL A 161 14.57 7.78 27.60
C VAL A 161 15.97 7.38 28.15
N ASP A 162 16.25 6.07 28.25
CA ASP A 162 17.51 5.48 28.76
C ASP A 162 17.77 5.40 30.28
N GLY A 163 16.82 5.76 31.14
CA GLY A 163 16.93 5.44 32.59
C GLY A 163 18.06 6.17 33.31
N GLN A 164 18.58 7.26 32.73
CA GLN A 164 19.74 7.99 33.23
C GLN A 164 19.47 8.78 34.53
N GLN A 165 18.21 9.00 34.96
CA GLN A 165 17.89 9.72 36.21
C GLN A 165 16.68 9.17 36.98
N THR A 166 16.80 9.13 38.31
CA THR A 166 15.73 8.71 39.25
C THR A 166 14.80 9.88 39.60
N SER A 167 13.61 9.62 40.18
CA SER A 167 12.73 10.68 40.72
C SER A 167 13.47 11.62 41.70
N TYR A 168 14.46 11.09 42.43
CA TYR A 168 15.33 11.88 43.31
C TYR A 168 16.26 12.83 42.54
N ALA A 169 16.82 12.39 41.40
CA ALA A 169 17.64 13.24 40.55
C ALA A 169 16.84 14.39 39.93
N VAL A 170 15.61 14.12 39.46
CA VAL A 170 14.68 15.15 38.94
C VAL A 170 14.30 16.16 40.03
N LEU A 171 14.00 15.69 41.24
CA LEU A 171 13.72 16.54 42.40
C LEU A 171 14.92 17.43 42.76
N ARG A 172 16.11 16.83 42.89
CA ARG A 172 17.36 17.53 43.21
C ARG A 172 17.72 18.56 42.15
N HIS A 173 17.58 18.23 40.88
CA HIS A 173 17.82 19.16 39.78
C HIS A 173 16.84 20.33 39.84
N THR A 174 15.54 20.05 39.98
CA THR A 174 14.52 21.10 40.01
C THR A 174 14.75 22.07 41.19
N LEU A 175 15.11 21.54 42.36
CA LEU A 175 15.44 22.36 43.53
C LEU A 175 16.73 23.18 43.34
N ARG A 176 17.75 22.63 42.69
CA ARG A 176 19.04 23.32 42.46
C ARG A 176 18.95 24.45 41.46
N HIS A 177 18.21 24.25 40.37
CA HIS A 177 18.16 25.20 39.25
C HIS A 177 16.97 26.17 39.33
N PHE A 178 15.84 25.75 39.93
CA PHE A 178 14.60 26.53 39.94
C PHE A 178 14.05 26.77 41.36
N GLY A 179 14.75 26.31 42.39
CA GLY A 179 14.35 26.44 43.79
C GLY A 179 13.04 25.73 44.11
N VAL A 180 12.48 26.03 45.29
CA VAL A 180 11.20 25.46 45.75
C VAL A 180 10.05 25.89 44.85
N ARG A 181 10.10 27.10 44.28
CA ARG A 181 9.07 27.61 43.35
C ARG A 181 8.97 26.78 42.08
N GLY A 182 10.09 26.27 41.56
CA GLY A 182 10.10 25.42 40.37
C GLY A 182 9.29 24.13 40.51
N LEU A 183 9.18 23.58 41.74
CA LEU A 183 8.37 22.39 42.00
C LEU A 183 6.86 22.61 41.83
N TYR A 184 6.42 23.88 41.80
CA TYR A 184 5.02 24.25 41.65
C TYR A 184 4.65 24.68 40.22
N THR A 185 5.49 24.39 39.23
CA THR A 185 5.19 24.63 37.82
C THR A 185 3.95 23.84 37.41
N GLY A 186 3.02 24.49 36.68
CA GLY A 186 1.71 23.91 36.36
C GLY A 186 0.72 23.84 37.53
N GLY A 187 1.10 24.39 38.69
CA GLY A 187 0.38 24.24 39.95
C GLY A 187 -1.08 24.67 39.94
N VAL A 188 -1.42 25.77 39.28
CA VAL A 188 -2.81 26.23 39.16
C VAL A 188 -3.67 25.19 38.43
N VAL A 189 -3.16 24.61 37.35
CA VAL A 189 -3.89 23.60 36.57
C VAL A 189 -4.01 22.31 37.36
N THR A 190 -2.95 21.90 38.06
CA THR A 190 -2.98 20.74 38.98
C THR A 190 -4.01 20.92 40.09
N ALA A 191 -4.09 22.11 40.69
CA ALA A 191 -5.05 22.42 41.74
C ALA A 191 -6.51 22.37 41.23
N VAL A 192 -6.77 22.92 40.05
CA VAL A 192 -8.10 22.87 39.43
C VAL A 192 -8.46 21.43 39.05
N ARG A 193 -7.52 20.68 38.47
CA ARG A 193 -7.70 19.26 38.14
C ARG A 193 -8.09 18.45 39.38
N ASP A 194 -7.32 18.59 40.46
CA ASP A 194 -7.55 17.82 41.69
C ASP A 194 -8.86 18.22 42.36
N SER A 195 -9.18 19.53 42.40
CA SER A 195 -10.45 20.03 42.91
C SER A 195 -11.65 19.44 42.16
N VAL A 196 -11.69 19.55 40.83
CA VAL A 196 -12.79 19.02 40.03
C VAL A 196 -12.87 17.49 40.14
N GLY A 197 -11.73 16.81 40.09
CA GLY A 197 -11.66 15.35 40.15
C GLY A 197 -12.20 14.80 41.46
N TYR A 198 -11.70 15.29 42.61
CA TYR A 198 -12.15 14.79 43.91
C TYR A 198 -13.60 15.17 44.22
N GLY A 199 -14.10 16.31 43.72
CA GLY A 199 -15.52 16.64 43.80
C GLY A 199 -16.38 15.56 43.14
N TRP A 200 -16.06 15.21 41.90
CA TRP A 200 -16.78 14.16 41.16
C TRP A 200 -16.56 12.75 41.72
N TYR A 201 -15.38 12.46 42.25
CA TYR A 201 -15.08 11.18 42.91
C TYR A 201 -15.99 10.93 44.11
N PHE A 202 -16.02 11.85 45.09
CA PHE A 202 -16.83 11.66 46.31
C PHE A 202 -18.33 11.69 46.01
N TRP A 203 -18.76 12.54 45.08
CA TRP A 203 -20.15 12.60 44.64
C TRP A 203 -20.63 11.29 44.01
N SER A 204 -19.89 10.78 43.04
CA SER A 204 -20.26 9.55 42.31
C SER A 204 -20.14 8.32 43.20
N TYR A 205 -19.12 8.24 44.04
CA TYR A 205 -18.95 7.16 45.01
C TYR A 205 -20.15 7.10 45.98
N GLU A 206 -20.55 8.22 46.55
CA GLU A 206 -21.69 8.27 47.47
C GLU A 206 -23.02 8.00 46.75
N LEU A 207 -23.22 8.52 45.53
CA LEU A 207 -24.40 8.21 44.73
C LEU A 207 -24.50 6.70 44.44
N CYS A 208 -23.41 6.07 44.00
CA CYS A 208 -23.35 4.63 43.77
C CYS A 208 -23.61 3.85 45.06
N LYS A 209 -23.03 4.27 46.19
CA LYS A 209 -23.30 3.67 47.50
C LYS A 209 -24.80 3.71 47.84
N ARG A 210 -25.44 4.87 47.70
CA ARG A 210 -26.89 5.01 47.98
C ARG A 210 -27.74 4.14 47.08
N LEU A 211 -27.42 4.06 45.79
CA LEU A 211 -28.15 3.23 44.82
C LEU A 211 -27.99 1.73 45.12
N LEU A 212 -26.75 1.27 45.36
CA LEU A 212 -26.46 -0.14 45.59
C LEU A 212 -26.99 -0.63 46.95
N VAL A 213 -26.84 0.18 48.01
CA VAL A 213 -27.39 -0.16 49.34
C VAL A 213 -28.91 -0.05 49.35
N GLY A 214 -29.47 0.96 48.69
CA GLY A 214 -30.92 1.18 48.59
C GLY A 214 -31.67 0.07 47.84
N GLN A 215 -30.98 -0.67 46.95
CA GLN A 215 -31.56 -1.85 46.29
C GLN A 215 -31.75 -3.05 47.23
N ARG A 216 -31.00 -3.11 48.34
CA ARG A 216 -30.99 -4.30 49.23
C ARG A 216 -31.46 -4.04 50.66
N SER A 217 -31.49 -2.79 51.12
CA SER A 217 -31.98 -2.46 52.45
C SER A 217 -32.66 -1.09 52.43
N ALA A 218 -33.79 -1.00 53.13
CA ALA A 218 -34.46 0.28 53.41
C ALA A 218 -33.70 1.09 54.50
N GLU A 219 -32.76 0.46 55.22
CA GLU A 219 -31.91 1.17 56.18
C GLU A 219 -30.74 1.87 55.47
N PRO A 220 -30.65 3.21 55.55
CA PRO A 220 -29.69 3.99 54.76
C PRO A 220 -28.22 3.89 55.25
N PHE A 221 -27.97 3.21 56.37
CA PHE A 221 -26.66 3.16 57.04
C PHE A 221 -25.99 1.78 57.03
N VAL A 222 -26.46 0.87 56.17
CA VAL A 222 -25.87 -0.47 56.06
C VAL A 222 -24.54 -0.40 55.30
N ASP A 223 -23.52 -1.08 55.84
CA ASP A 223 -22.19 -1.14 55.23
C ASP A 223 -22.22 -1.90 53.90
N MET A 224 -21.44 -1.41 52.93
CA MET A 224 -21.31 -2.03 51.61
C MET A 224 -20.59 -3.38 51.68
N LYS A 225 -21.03 -4.34 50.88
CA LYS A 225 -20.27 -5.59 50.65
C LYS A 225 -18.99 -5.26 49.85
N ALA A 226 -17.95 -6.06 50.01
CA ALA A 226 -16.65 -5.83 49.34
C ALA A 226 -16.75 -5.64 47.81
N TRP A 227 -17.62 -6.39 47.13
CA TRP A 227 -17.84 -6.23 45.68
C TRP A 227 -18.60 -4.95 45.33
N GLU A 228 -19.54 -4.51 46.18
CA GLU A 228 -20.27 -3.24 46.00
C GLU A 228 -19.29 -2.07 46.12
N THR A 229 -18.38 -2.13 47.10
CA THR A 229 -17.31 -1.15 47.29
C THR A 229 -16.41 -1.07 46.06
N LEU A 230 -16.07 -2.22 45.47
CA LEU A 230 -15.27 -2.30 44.25
C LEU A 230 -15.99 -1.67 43.05
N VAL A 231 -17.28 -1.98 42.86
CA VAL A 231 -18.10 -1.41 41.77
C VAL A 231 -18.26 0.10 41.92
N ALA A 232 -18.61 0.59 43.12
CA ALA A 232 -18.75 2.02 43.37
C ALA A 232 -17.42 2.77 43.21
N GLY A 233 -16.31 2.19 43.68
CA GLY A 233 -14.96 2.73 43.47
C GLY A 233 -14.57 2.78 41.99
N GLY A 234 -14.88 1.74 41.22
CA GLY A 234 -14.62 1.67 39.78
C GLY A 234 -15.39 2.73 39.00
N ILE A 235 -16.70 2.86 39.23
CA ILE A 235 -17.53 3.90 38.60
C ILE A 235 -17.04 5.30 38.98
N ALA A 236 -16.75 5.53 40.27
CA ALA A 236 -16.23 6.82 40.72
C ALA A 236 -14.89 7.17 40.06
N GLY A 237 -14.02 6.18 39.85
CA GLY A 237 -12.77 6.35 39.11
C GLY A 237 -12.98 6.79 37.66
N VAL A 238 -13.92 6.17 36.94
CA VAL A 238 -14.26 6.52 35.55
C VAL A 238 -14.82 7.95 35.47
N VAL A 239 -15.78 8.28 36.34
CA VAL A 239 -16.40 9.62 36.37
C VAL A 239 -15.36 10.70 36.69
N THR A 240 -14.45 10.41 37.62
CA THR A 240 -13.35 11.31 37.97
C THR A 240 -12.46 11.59 36.76
N TRP A 241 -11.95 10.55 36.09
CA TRP A 241 -11.06 10.72 34.93
C TRP A 241 -11.76 11.39 33.75
N ALA A 242 -13.02 11.04 33.48
CA ALA A 242 -13.81 11.70 32.43
C ALA A 242 -13.94 13.21 32.68
N SER A 243 -14.10 13.63 33.94
CA SER A 243 -14.26 15.04 34.29
C SER A 243 -12.97 15.86 34.19
N VAL A 244 -11.79 15.24 34.36
CA VAL A 244 -10.50 15.97 34.46
C VAL A 244 -9.54 15.72 33.31
N TYR A 245 -9.87 14.83 32.36
CA TYR A 245 -8.95 14.45 31.28
C TYR A 245 -8.37 15.65 30.49
N PRO A 246 -9.17 16.67 30.09
CA PRO A 246 -8.62 17.85 29.41
C PRO A 246 -7.62 18.63 30.27
N LEU A 247 -7.90 18.77 31.57
CA LEU A 247 -7.03 19.46 32.53
C LEU A 247 -5.73 18.66 32.76
N ASP A 248 -5.79 17.33 32.77
CA ASP A 248 -4.60 16.49 32.90
C ASP A 248 -3.67 16.64 31.68
N VAL A 249 -4.21 16.71 30.45
CA VAL A 249 -3.41 16.98 29.25
C VAL A 249 -2.69 18.33 29.34
N ILE A 250 -3.40 19.39 29.72
CA ILE A 250 -2.83 20.75 29.86
C ILE A 250 -1.74 20.74 30.94
N LYS A 251 -2.03 20.16 32.12
CA LYS A 251 -1.06 20.05 33.22
C LYS A 251 0.18 19.29 32.80
N THR A 252 0.02 18.15 32.12
CA THR A 252 1.16 17.34 31.65
C THR A 252 2.02 18.16 30.71
N ARG A 253 1.46 18.83 29.70
CA ARG A 253 2.24 19.70 28.78
C ARG A 253 3.02 20.79 29.50
N ILE A 254 2.39 21.48 30.47
CA ILE A 254 3.06 22.55 31.22
C ILE A 254 4.18 22.00 32.10
N GLN A 255 3.95 20.88 32.79
CA GLN A 255 4.93 20.29 33.69
C GLN A 255 6.11 19.62 32.95
N THR A 256 5.91 19.24 31.69
CA THR A 256 6.93 18.63 30.83
C THR A 256 7.68 19.62 29.96
N GLN A 257 7.29 20.89 29.90
CA GLN A 257 8.08 21.91 29.19
C GLN A 257 9.45 22.12 29.85
N ALA A 258 10.48 22.26 29.02
CA ALA A 258 11.81 22.67 29.47
C ALA A 258 11.71 24.07 30.09
N PRO A 259 12.25 24.28 31.31
CA PRO A 259 12.25 25.62 31.90
C PRO A 259 13.03 26.57 30.98
N ALA A 260 12.45 27.72 30.65
CA ALA A 260 13.13 28.74 29.87
C ALA A 260 14.40 29.19 30.62
N GLU A 261 15.57 28.74 30.16
CA GLU A 261 16.81 29.44 30.48
C GLU A 261 16.71 30.84 29.89
N CYS A 262 17.06 31.82 30.72
CA CYS A 262 17.15 33.22 30.37
C CYS A 262 17.92 33.37 29.06
N ARG A 263 17.25 33.93 28.04
CA ARG A 263 17.89 34.55 26.88
C ARG A 263 18.67 35.77 27.36
N GLU A 264 19.82 35.58 27.99
CA GLU A 264 20.74 36.67 28.33
C GLU A 264 22.11 36.09 28.72
N ALA A 265 23.02 35.97 27.74
CA ALA A 265 24.46 36.24 27.87
C ALA A 265 25.25 35.76 26.63
N ALA A 266 25.18 36.53 25.54
CA ALA A 266 26.28 36.73 24.59
C ALA A 266 25.97 37.98 23.73
N ALA A 267 26.63 39.10 24.02
CA ALA A 267 26.59 40.38 23.28
C ALA A 267 27.86 40.51 22.39
N PRO A 268 28.13 41.61 21.62
CA PRO A 268 27.29 42.70 21.04
C PRO A 268 27.59 43.04 19.54
N HIS A 269 26.83 44.02 19.00
CA HIS A 269 27.00 44.84 17.76
C HIS A 269 26.62 44.18 16.41
N GLN A 270 25.78 44.76 15.53
CA GLN A 270 25.51 46.18 15.22
C GLN A 270 24.01 46.52 15.14
N ALA A 271 23.72 47.78 15.43
CA ALA A 271 22.41 48.38 15.54
C ALA A 271 21.77 48.75 14.19
N THR A 272 20.45 48.60 14.08
CA THR A 272 19.60 49.64 13.50
C THR A 272 18.25 49.65 14.22
N GLN A 273 17.89 50.83 14.73
CA GLN A 273 16.83 51.08 15.70
C GLN A 273 15.42 50.90 15.11
N VAL A 274 14.55 50.23 15.86
CA VAL A 274 13.10 50.51 15.88
C VAL A 274 12.79 51.02 17.28
N THR A 275 12.34 52.27 17.38
CA THR A 275 11.88 52.90 18.62
C THR A 275 10.44 52.51 18.91
N CYS A 276 10.25 52.04 20.14
CA CYS A 276 9.01 51.72 20.81
C CYS A 276 8.33 52.99 21.36
N ALA A 277 7.02 52.94 21.58
CA ALA A 277 6.36 53.70 22.65
C ALA A 277 5.17 52.91 23.23
N HIS A 278 5.32 52.57 24.52
CA HIS A 278 4.30 52.06 25.43
C HIS A 278 3.26 53.14 25.78
N GLU A 279 2.02 52.75 26.11
CA GLU A 279 1.41 53.11 27.41
C GLU A 279 0.09 52.37 27.75
N HIS A 280 0.12 51.69 28.91
CA HIS A 280 -0.85 51.58 30.01
C HIS A 280 -2.37 51.24 29.86
N ALA A 281 -2.69 50.11 30.50
CA ALA A 281 -3.90 49.61 31.17
C ALA A 281 -5.08 50.56 31.53
N LYS A 282 -6.33 50.07 31.38
CA LYS A 282 -7.28 49.70 32.47
C LYS A 282 -8.69 49.31 31.98
N THR A 283 -9.25 48.29 32.66
CA THR A 283 -10.68 48.01 32.96
C THR A 283 -11.70 47.76 31.84
N GLY A 284 -12.46 46.65 31.95
CA GLY A 284 -13.77 46.53 31.31
C GLY A 284 -14.26 45.10 31.12
N LEU A 285 -15.20 44.67 31.98
CA LEU A 285 -15.96 43.43 31.95
C LEU A 285 -16.54 43.07 30.56
N TYR A 286 -16.47 41.79 30.17
CA TYR A 286 -17.24 41.25 29.05
C TYR A 286 -18.61 40.75 29.54
N GLU A 287 -19.67 41.44 29.10
CA GLU A 287 -21.06 40.99 29.18
C GLU A 287 -21.35 39.86 28.18
N VAL A 288 -22.10 38.88 28.65
CA VAL A 288 -22.64 37.73 27.91
C VAL A 288 -23.93 38.15 27.21
N ARG A 289 -23.95 38.15 25.87
CA ARG A 289 -25.20 38.22 25.08
C ARG A 289 -25.82 36.82 24.92
N ARG A 290 -26.92 36.60 25.66
CA ARG A 290 -27.98 35.61 25.34
C ARG A 290 -28.75 36.07 24.11
N TRP A 291 -29.38 35.16 23.37
CA TRP A 291 -30.60 35.35 22.56
C TRP A 291 -31.43 34.04 22.56
N PRO A 292 -32.76 34.09 22.29
CA PRO A 292 -33.78 33.45 23.13
C PRO A 292 -34.66 32.37 22.47
N VAL A 293 -35.53 31.76 23.28
CA VAL A 293 -36.52 30.71 22.98
C VAL A 293 -37.95 31.31 22.95
N ALA A 294 -38.85 30.60 22.23
CA ALA A 294 -40.34 30.67 22.19
C ALA A 294 -40.92 31.56 21.05
N ASP A 295 -42.01 31.24 20.31
CA ASP A 295 -43.24 30.48 20.60
C ASP A 295 -43.96 29.94 19.32
N LEU A 296 -44.91 29.02 19.54
CA LEU A 296 -45.88 28.38 18.62
C LEU A 296 -47.02 29.33 18.11
N PRO A 297 -47.88 28.87 17.16
CA PRO A 297 -49.22 28.42 17.56
C PRO A 297 -49.81 27.19 16.82
N ARG A 298 -50.82 26.57 17.48
CA ARG A 298 -51.65 25.40 17.14
C ARG A 298 -52.91 25.74 16.31
N ALA A 299 -53.47 24.74 15.59
CA ALA A 299 -54.89 24.27 15.60
C ALA A 299 -55.10 23.13 14.55
N ALA A 300 -55.42 21.87 14.92
CA ALA A 300 -56.77 21.23 15.08
C ALA A 300 -57.31 20.60 13.75
N ALA A 301 -58.00 19.44 13.64
CA ALA A 301 -58.44 18.33 14.51
C ALA A 301 -59.09 17.19 13.64
N GLY A 302 -59.31 15.98 14.22
CA GLY A 302 -60.32 14.96 13.82
C GLY A 302 -59.75 13.59 13.37
N GLU A 303 -59.64 12.54 14.23
CA GLU A 303 -60.64 11.47 14.57
C GLU A 303 -61.07 10.57 13.38
N GLY A 304 -61.14 9.22 13.39
CA GLY A 304 -61.03 8.17 14.42
C GLY A 304 -61.43 6.76 13.86
N ASN A 305 -61.43 5.75 14.75
CA ASN A 305 -61.94 4.34 14.67
C ASN A 305 -61.14 3.28 13.89
N LYS A 306 -60.64 2.18 14.50
CA LYS A 306 -61.23 1.00 15.21
C LYS A 306 -61.97 0.00 14.29
N LYS A 307 -61.42 -1.23 14.13
CA LYS A 307 -61.99 -2.56 14.50
C LYS A 307 -61.39 -3.74 13.70
N GLN A 308 -60.59 -4.56 14.38
CA GLN A 308 -60.73 -6.01 14.69
C GLN A 308 -61.72 -6.89 13.89
N ALA A 309 -61.26 -8.10 13.51
CA ALA A 309 -61.92 -9.44 13.45
C ALA A 309 -61.50 -10.22 12.16
N LEU A 310 -61.36 -11.54 12.07
CA LEU A 310 -61.17 -12.74 12.91
C LEU A 310 -61.39 -13.95 11.95
N VAL A 311 -60.89 -15.17 12.30
CA VAL A 311 -61.42 -16.52 11.89
C VAL A 311 -61.08 -16.99 10.45
N ASP A 312 -60.71 -18.23 10.12
CA ASP A 312 -60.42 -19.52 10.79
C ASP A 312 -59.80 -20.50 9.73
N VAL A 313 -58.80 -21.33 10.05
CA VAL A 313 -58.81 -22.79 10.37
C VAL A 313 -58.89 -23.78 9.19
N ARG A 314 -57.86 -24.65 9.06
CA ARG A 314 -57.87 -26.15 9.08
C ARG A 314 -56.52 -26.70 8.58
N GLN A 315 -55.75 -27.42 9.42
CA GLN A 315 -55.63 -28.90 9.55
C GLN A 315 -55.02 -29.58 8.31
N SER A 316 -54.11 -30.57 8.34
CA SER A 316 -53.45 -31.38 9.38
C SER A 316 -52.58 -32.43 8.67
N SER A 317 -51.40 -32.81 9.19
CA SER A 317 -50.98 -34.22 9.36
C SER A 317 -49.58 -34.34 9.99
N GLU A 318 -49.52 -34.95 11.17
CA GLU A 318 -48.38 -35.50 11.93
C GLU A 318 -47.68 -36.64 11.15
N ALA A 319 -46.49 -37.18 11.42
CA ALA A 319 -45.74 -37.49 12.66
C ALA A 319 -44.28 -37.91 12.22
N SER A 320 -43.24 -38.17 13.00
CA SER A 320 -42.92 -38.28 14.44
C SER A 320 -41.39 -38.51 14.51
N ALA A 321 -40.64 -37.77 15.35
CA ALA A 321 -39.55 -38.27 16.20
C ALA A 321 -38.95 -37.11 17.03
N ILE A 322 -38.75 -37.36 18.33
CA ILE A 322 -38.44 -36.44 19.45
C ILE A 322 -37.13 -36.97 20.11
N PRO A 323 -36.37 -36.26 20.98
CA PRO A 323 -35.86 -34.89 20.99
C PRO A 323 -34.33 -34.82 21.24
N HIS A 324 -33.71 -33.64 21.11
CA HIS A 324 -32.81 -33.10 22.16
C HIS A 324 -32.51 -31.61 21.92
N GLY A 325 -33.01 -30.76 22.82
CA GLY A 325 -32.28 -29.59 23.36
C GLY A 325 -32.11 -28.33 22.51
N GLN A 326 -33.20 -27.59 22.34
CA GLN A 326 -33.29 -26.12 22.24
C GLN A 326 -32.57 -25.41 23.43
N ASP A 327 -32.08 -24.17 23.41
CA ASP A 327 -32.29 -23.00 22.54
C ASP A 327 -31.11 -22.01 22.65
N GLU A 328 -30.90 -21.29 21.53
CA GLU A 328 -30.22 -20.00 21.41
C GLU A 328 -30.99 -18.88 22.12
N VAL A 329 -30.29 -17.89 22.68
CA VAL A 329 -30.67 -16.47 22.53
C VAL A 329 -29.38 -15.63 22.49
N GLY A 330 -29.07 -15.09 21.32
CA GLY A 330 -28.02 -14.11 21.11
C GLY A 330 -28.38 -12.76 21.75
N ASP A 331 -27.40 -12.13 22.38
CA ASP A 331 -27.52 -10.78 22.95
C ASP A 331 -26.74 -9.79 22.08
N GLU A 332 -27.49 -9.14 21.19
CA GLU A 332 -27.14 -7.89 20.52
C GLU A 332 -26.75 -6.83 21.56
N ARG A 333 -25.46 -6.63 21.89
CA ARG A 333 -25.09 -5.49 22.76
C ARG A 333 -23.61 -5.08 22.82
N PHE A 334 -22.90 -4.93 21.70
CA PHE A 334 -21.64 -4.16 21.70
C PHE A 334 -21.42 -3.36 20.41
N ARG A 335 -21.78 -2.07 20.45
CA ARG A 335 -21.17 -1.00 19.64
C ARG A 335 -20.93 0.21 20.56
N PRO A 336 -19.73 0.80 20.55
CA PRO A 336 -19.61 2.21 20.82
C PRO A 336 -18.93 2.97 19.66
N LEU A 337 -19.58 4.07 19.31
CA LEU A 337 -19.14 5.19 18.47
C LEU A 337 -17.65 5.56 18.62
N ARG A 338 -16.97 5.84 17.49
CA ARG A 338 -16.08 7.00 17.34
C ARG A 338 -15.81 7.32 15.86
N ALA A 339 -16.19 8.53 15.46
CA ALA A 339 -15.89 9.13 14.17
C ALA A 339 -14.69 10.08 14.29
N SER A 340 -13.66 9.86 13.48
CA SER A 340 -12.72 10.87 12.95
C SER A 340 -11.94 10.25 11.78
N TYR A 341 -11.94 10.92 10.63
CA TYR A 341 -11.44 10.45 9.33
C TYR A 341 -9.90 10.26 9.28
N ALA A 342 -9.42 9.23 8.56
CA ALA A 342 -8.02 8.77 8.52
C ALA A 342 -7.24 9.14 7.23
N THR A 343 -5.91 9.26 7.33
CA THR A 343 -4.95 9.40 6.20
C THR A 343 -3.74 8.46 6.36
N VAL A 344 -2.86 8.37 5.34
CA VAL A 344 -1.72 7.43 5.18
C VAL A 344 -0.70 7.38 6.34
N SER A 345 -0.74 8.34 7.26
CA SER A 345 0.12 8.37 8.45
C SER A 345 -0.43 7.55 9.63
N ASP A 346 -1.66 7.03 9.53
CA ASP A 346 -2.30 6.29 10.61
C ASP A 346 -1.91 4.80 10.55
N PHE A 347 -1.56 4.21 11.69
CA PHE A 347 -1.14 2.82 11.84
C PHE A 347 -2.16 1.85 11.20
N LEU A 348 -1.64 0.79 10.55
CA LEU A 348 -2.43 -0.20 9.81
C LEU A 348 -3.56 -0.84 10.64
N ASP A 349 -3.43 -0.78 11.97
CA ASP A 349 -4.37 -1.24 13.00
C ASP A 349 -5.81 -0.69 12.86
N GLN A 350 -6.05 0.37 12.07
CA GLN A 350 -7.39 0.94 11.85
C GLN A 350 -7.95 0.72 10.43
N LYS A 351 -7.11 0.42 9.43
CA LYS A 351 -7.58 0.22 8.04
C LYS A 351 -8.00 -1.21 7.74
N VAL A 352 -7.64 -2.13 8.62
CA VAL A 352 -8.22 -3.47 8.61
C VAL A 352 -9.47 -3.51 9.52
N GLU A 353 -10.15 -2.38 9.73
CA GLU A 353 -11.61 -2.47 9.82
C GLU A 353 -12.06 -2.95 8.44
N MET A 354 -12.31 -4.25 8.28
CA MET A 354 -12.70 -4.79 6.97
C MET A 354 -13.96 -4.08 6.50
N THR A 355 -13.77 -3.12 5.59
CA THR A 355 -14.59 -2.87 4.41
C THR A 355 -15.99 -3.49 4.50
N ASN A 356 -16.99 -2.69 4.87
CA ASN A 356 -18.42 -3.02 4.98
C ASN A 356 -18.84 -4.17 5.93
N TRP A 357 -17.94 -5.09 6.27
CA TRP A 357 -18.18 -6.27 7.08
C TRP A 357 -18.43 -5.92 8.54
N GLU A 358 -17.59 -5.05 9.11
CA GLU A 358 -17.69 -4.61 10.51
C GLU A 358 -18.80 -3.58 10.74
N THR A 359 -19.21 -2.88 9.68
CA THR A 359 -20.31 -1.90 9.73
C THR A 359 -21.69 -2.53 9.56
N GLY A 360 -21.77 -3.84 9.29
CA GLY A 360 -23.03 -4.57 9.08
C GLY A 360 -23.68 -4.28 7.73
N HIS A 361 -22.90 -3.83 6.74
CA HIS A 361 -23.37 -3.55 5.39
C HIS A 361 -23.23 -4.82 4.54
N TYR A 362 -24.12 -5.79 4.76
CA TYR A 362 -24.07 -7.05 4.04
C TYR A 362 -24.82 -6.97 2.70
N VAL A 363 -24.22 -7.56 1.67
CA VAL A 363 -24.94 -7.98 0.46
C VAL A 363 -25.38 -9.42 0.70
N PRO A 364 -26.68 -9.74 0.68
CA PRO A 364 -27.14 -11.12 0.85
C PRO A 364 -26.69 -11.94 -0.36
N TYR A 365 -25.78 -12.90 -0.18
CA TYR A 365 -25.22 -13.68 -1.28
C TYR A 365 -24.88 -15.13 -0.92
N LYS A 366 -24.68 -15.94 -1.96
CA LYS A 366 -24.12 -17.31 -1.95
C LYS A 366 -22.64 -17.32 -1.49
N PRO A 367 -22.05 -18.48 -1.16
CA PRO A 367 -20.63 -18.58 -0.82
C PRO A 367 -19.72 -17.84 -1.81
N LEU A 368 -18.84 -16.97 -1.30
CA LEU A 368 -17.99 -16.10 -2.10
C LEU A 368 -16.58 -16.69 -2.24
N THR A 369 -15.99 -16.47 -3.41
CA THR A 369 -14.54 -16.68 -3.62
C THR A 369 -13.74 -15.62 -2.84
N TYR A 370 -12.46 -15.86 -2.58
CA TYR A 370 -11.65 -14.90 -1.83
C TYR A 370 -11.53 -13.55 -2.56
N ALA A 371 -11.32 -13.57 -3.87
CA ALA A 371 -11.26 -12.39 -4.71
C ALA A 371 -12.56 -11.58 -4.65
N GLU A 372 -13.72 -12.24 -4.62
CA GLU A 372 -15.01 -11.58 -4.46
C GLU A 372 -15.16 -10.93 -3.10
N LYS A 373 -14.75 -11.61 -2.02
CA LYS A 373 -14.76 -11.00 -0.68
C LYS A 373 -13.97 -9.70 -0.66
N VAL A 374 -12.75 -9.70 -1.21
CA VAL A 374 -11.91 -8.50 -1.27
C VAL A 374 -12.53 -7.43 -2.17
N LEU A 375 -13.00 -7.77 -3.38
CA LEU A 375 -13.58 -6.74 -4.26
C LEU A 375 -14.88 -6.14 -3.71
N TYR A 376 -15.80 -6.98 -3.25
CA TYR A 376 -17.14 -6.53 -2.84
C TYR A 376 -17.12 -5.78 -1.52
N SER A 377 -16.17 -6.09 -0.66
CA SER A 377 -15.96 -5.31 0.55
C SER A 377 -15.55 -3.86 0.21
N HIS A 378 -14.78 -3.64 -0.87
CA HIS A 378 -14.29 -2.33 -1.30
C HIS A 378 -15.26 -1.56 -2.22
N LEU A 379 -16.53 -1.94 -2.29
CA LEU A 379 -17.54 -1.19 -3.04
C LEU A 379 -17.81 0.18 -2.41
N ASP A 380 -17.94 1.19 -3.27
CA ASP A 380 -18.32 2.57 -2.88
C ASP A 380 -19.75 2.62 -2.31
N ASP A 381 -20.67 1.82 -2.86
CA ASP A 381 -22.04 1.64 -2.39
C ASP A 381 -22.42 0.16 -2.44
N PRO A 382 -22.11 -0.63 -1.41
CA PRO A 382 -22.35 -2.07 -1.41
C PRO A 382 -23.85 -2.43 -1.48
N HIS A 383 -24.74 -1.55 -1.01
CA HIS A 383 -26.17 -1.85 -0.90
C HIS A 383 -26.91 -1.74 -2.24
N ASN A 384 -26.48 -0.82 -3.10
CA ASN A 384 -27.13 -0.57 -4.39
C ASN A 384 -26.29 -1.01 -5.59
N GLN A 385 -25.07 -1.51 -5.37
CA GLN A 385 -24.23 -2.01 -6.46
C GLN A 385 -24.88 -3.24 -7.11
N GLU A 386 -25.06 -3.19 -8.42
CA GLU A 386 -25.35 -4.37 -9.23
C GLU A 386 -24.08 -5.23 -9.36
N ILE A 387 -24.20 -6.52 -9.04
CA ILE A 387 -23.08 -7.47 -9.04
C ILE A 387 -23.45 -8.69 -9.88
N GLU A 388 -22.93 -8.72 -11.11
CA GLU A 388 -22.99 -9.86 -12.01
C GLU A 388 -21.63 -10.03 -12.70
N ARG A 389 -20.98 -11.19 -12.48
CA ARG A 389 -19.67 -11.53 -13.06
C ARG A 389 -19.70 -11.39 -14.59
N GLY A 390 -18.73 -10.67 -15.13
CA GLY A 390 -18.58 -10.45 -16.58
C GLY A 390 -19.58 -9.46 -17.19
N VAL A 391 -20.44 -8.83 -16.40
CA VAL A 391 -21.49 -7.92 -16.87
C VAL A 391 -21.38 -6.55 -16.20
N SER A 392 -21.55 -6.49 -14.88
CA SER A 392 -21.65 -5.21 -14.15
C SER A 392 -20.30 -4.48 -14.08
N TYR A 393 -20.35 -3.15 -13.91
CA TYR A 393 -19.19 -2.34 -13.53
C TYR A 393 -19.25 -2.04 -12.03
N LEU A 394 -18.30 -2.59 -11.28
CA LEU A 394 -18.11 -2.35 -9.86
C LEU A 394 -17.48 -0.98 -9.67
N LYS A 395 -18.04 -0.16 -8.78
CA LYS A 395 -17.44 1.08 -8.32
C LYS A 395 -16.69 0.83 -7.02
N LEU A 396 -15.37 0.86 -7.09
CA LEU A 396 -14.48 0.42 -6.03
C LEU A 396 -13.70 1.58 -5.41
N ARG A 397 -13.26 1.39 -4.17
CA ARG A 397 -12.39 2.28 -3.42
C ARG A 397 -11.08 1.58 -3.05
N PRO A 398 -10.06 1.61 -3.94
CA PRO A 398 -8.75 1.06 -3.61
C PRO A 398 -8.09 1.76 -2.42
N ASP A 399 -7.39 1.00 -1.58
CA ASP A 399 -6.69 1.49 -0.38
C ASP A 399 -5.49 2.37 -0.71
N ARG A 400 -4.86 2.08 -1.86
CA ARG A 400 -3.62 2.73 -2.31
C ARG A 400 -3.45 2.69 -3.82
N VAL A 401 -2.58 3.59 -4.27
CA VAL A 401 -2.07 3.70 -5.63
C VAL A 401 -0.55 3.52 -5.62
N ALA A 402 0.00 2.84 -6.62
CA ALA A 402 1.45 2.80 -6.84
C ALA A 402 1.78 3.12 -8.31
N CYS A 403 2.79 3.94 -8.53
CA CYS A 403 3.23 4.33 -9.86
C CYS A 403 4.73 4.09 -10.04
N GLN A 404 5.14 3.74 -11.26
CA GLN A 404 6.55 3.62 -11.63
C GLN A 404 6.96 4.80 -12.52
N ASP A 405 8.23 5.19 -12.52
CA ASP A 405 8.72 6.45 -13.11
C ASP A 405 8.40 6.67 -14.60
N ALA A 406 8.26 5.61 -15.40
CA ALA A 406 7.84 5.72 -16.81
C ALA A 406 6.34 6.02 -16.99
N THR A 407 5.46 5.67 -16.05
CA THR A 407 4.02 5.99 -16.12
C THR A 407 3.61 7.11 -15.15
N ALA A 408 4.33 7.28 -14.04
CA ALA A 408 4.12 8.31 -13.03
C ALA A 408 4.22 9.72 -13.62
N GLN A 409 5.11 9.93 -14.60
CA GLN A 409 5.26 11.22 -15.28
C GLN A 409 3.91 11.71 -15.82
N MET A 410 3.24 10.89 -16.62
CA MET A 410 1.99 11.25 -17.27
C MET A 410 0.80 11.24 -16.31
N ALA A 411 0.76 10.29 -15.35
CA ALA A 411 -0.25 10.27 -14.31
C ALA A 411 -0.23 11.54 -13.45
N ILE A 412 0.96 11.99 -13.03
CA ILE A 412 1.12 13.21 -12.24
C ILE A 412 0.81 14.46 -13.07
N LEU A 413 1.22 14.53 -14.34
CA LEU A 413 0.84 15.64 -15.22
C LEU A 413 -0.68 15.77 -15.39
N GLN A 414 -1.38 14.64 -15.52
CA GLN A 414 -2.85 14.61 -15.53
C GLN A 414 -3.43 15.03 -14.17
N PHE A 415 -2.89 14.54 -13.05
CA PHE A 415 -3.33 14.96 -11.71
C PHE A 415 -3.13 16.48 -11.48
N MET A 416 -1.98 17.02 -11.90
CA MET A 416 -1.68 18.45 -11.85
C MET A 416 -2.72 19.27 -12.60
N SER A 417 -3.14 18.80 -13.78
CA SER A 417 -4.15 19.49 -14.59
C SER A 417 -5.57 19.43 -14.00
N ALA A 418 -5.84 18.48 -13.09
CA ALA A 418 -7.08 18.46 -12.31
C ALA A 418 -7.13 19.55 -11.23
N GLY A 419 -6.01 20.23 -10.94
CA GLY A 419 -5.95 21.37 -10.02
C GLY A 419 -6.08 21.01 -8.54
N MET A 420 -5.98 19.72 -8.18
CA MET A 420 -6.12 19.25 -6.80
C MET A 420 -4.86 19.52 -5.96
N PRO A 421 -4.98 19.90 -4.68
CA PRO A 421 -3.83 20.27 -3.85
C PRO A 421 -3.00 19.07 -3.33
N SER A 422 -3.61 17.89 -3.21
CA SER A 422 -2.96 16.66 -2.77
C SER A 422 -3.77 15.43 -3.16
N VAL A 423 -3.12 14.27 -3.26
CA VAL A 423 -3.82 13.00 -3.45
C VAL A 423 -4.67 12.65 -2.23
N ALA A 424 -5.82 12.03 -2.47
CA ALA A 424 -6.75 11.57 -1.42
C ALA A 424 -6.37 10.22 -0.81
N THR A 425 -5.68 9.39 -1.59
CA THR A 425 -5.37 8.00 -1.26
C THR A 425 -3.86 7.81 -1.18
N PRO A 426 -3.33 7.00 -0.24
CA PRO A 426 -1.91 6.62 -0.21
C PRO A 426 -1.35 6.34 -1.59
N THR A 427 -0.36 7.12 -2.01
CA THR A 427 0.25 7.00 -3.34
C THR A 427 1.76 6.96 -3.22
N THR A 428 2.41 6.08 -3.99
CA THR A 428 3.88 6.02 -4.08
C THR A 428 4.36 6.05 -5.53
N VAL A 429 5.52 6.66 -5.76
CA VAL A 429 6.25 6.61 -7.04
C VAL A 429 7.57 5.87 -6.84
N HIS A 430 7.90 4.99 -7.79
CA HIS A 430 9.08 4.13 -7.78
C HIS A 430 9.96 4.39 -9.02
N CYS A 431 11.25 4.66 -8.83
CA CYS A 431 12.17 4.98 -9.93
C CYS A 431 13.01 3.77 -10.37
N ASP A 432 12.46 2.95 -11.25
CA ASP A 432 13.00 1.65 -11.64
C ASP A 432 13.03 1.38 -13.16
N HIS A 433 12.34 2.17 -14.00
CA HIS A 433 12.28 1.94 -15.46
C HIS A 433 13.29 2.77 -16.27
N LEU A 434 13.94 3.76 -15.67
CA LEU A 434 14.87 4.66 -16.38
C LEU A 434 16.36 4.36 -16.14
N ILE A 435 16.67 3.20 -15.55
CA ILE A 435 18.05 2.75 -15.29
C ILE A 435 18.45 1.69 -16.32
N GLU A 436 19.32 2.08 -17.26
CA GLU A 436 19.81 1.21 -18.32
C GLU A 436 21.01 0.36 -17.86
N ALA A 437 20.90 -0.95 -18.01
CA ALA A 437 21.99 -1.88 -17.75
C ALA A 437 23.08 -1.76 -18.82
N GLN A 438 24.34 -1.62 -18.42
CA GLN A 438 25.48 -1.54 -19.33
C GLN A 438 26.74 -2.17 -18.75
N VAL A 439 27.20 -1.70 -17.58
CA VAL A 439 28.48 -2.13 -16.99
C VAL A 439 28.39 -2.66 -15.56
N GLY A 440 27.25 -2.49 -14.88
CA GLY A 440 27.05 -2.95 -13.51
C GLY A 440 26.44 -1.87 -12.59
N GLY A 441 25.85 -2.33 -11.48
CA GLY A 441 24.85 -1.60 -10.72
C GLY A 441 25.20 -0.16 -10.32
N GLU A 442 26.34 0.09 -9.68
CA GLU A 442 26.68 1.43 -9.18
C GLU A 442 26.91 2.44 -10.31
N LYS A 443 27.64 2.04 -11.36
CA LYS A 443 27.96 2.89 -12.50
C LYS A 443 26.73 3.18 -13.34
N ASP A 444 25.88 2.16 -13.55
CA ASP A 444 24.64 2.30 -14.30
C ASP A 444 23.65 3.20 -13.56
N LEU A 445 23.56 3.09 -12.22
CA LEU A 445 22.74 3.98 -11.38
C LEU A 445 23.24 5.43 -11.44
N ALA A 446 24.54 5.68 -11.26
CA ALA A 446 25.10 7.03 -11.33
C ALA A 446 24.83 7.68 -12.70
N ARG A 447 25.03 6.93 -13.77
CA ARG A 447 24.72 7.37 -15.15
C ARG A 447 23.23 7.68 -15.32
N ALA A 448 22.35 6.85 -14.79
CA ALA A 448 20.91 7.09 -14.86
C ALA A 448 20.49 8.35 -14.09
N GLN A 449 21.09 8.62 -12.93
CA GLN A 449 20.84 9.84 -12.15
C GLN A 449 21.23 11.09 -12.92
N ASP A 450 22.35 11.07 -13.65
CA ASP A 450 22.78 12.18 -14.49
C ASP A 450 21.88 12.37 -15.71
N ILE A 451 21.61 11.31 -16.47
CA ILE A 451 20.81 11.35 -17.71
C ILE A 451 19.35 11.74 -17.45
N ASN A 452 18.79 11.29 -16.33
CA ASN A 452 17.37 11.49 -16.01
C ASN A 452 17.14 12.50 -14.89
N LYS A 453 18.15 13.32 -14.56
CA LYS A 453 18.08 14.33 -13.50
C LYS A 453 16.81 15.18 -13.56
N GLU A 454 16.43 15.65 -14.75
CA GLU A 454 15.23 16.47 -14.93
C GLU A 454 13.95 15.72 -14.51
N VAL A 455 13.77 14.50 -15.01
CA VAL A 455 12.60 13.66 -14.70
C VAL A 455 12.55 13.30 -13.22
N TYR A 456 13.68 12.89 -12.64
CA TYR A 456 13.74 12.57 -11.21
C TYR A 456 13.50 13.81 -10.32
N SER A 457 13.97 14.99 -10.73
CA SER A 457 13.69 16.24 -10.01
C SER A 457 12.21 16.59 -10.08
N PHE A 458 11.58 16.43 -11.24
CA PHE A 458 10.14 16.62 -11.41
C PHE A 458 9.35 15.65 -10.53
N LEU A 459 9.64 14.35 -10.59
CA LEU A 459 8.92 13.34 -9.79
C LEU A 459 9.12 13.59 -8.29
N SER A 460 10.34 13.85 -7.83
CA SER A 460 10.63 14.13 -6.42
C SER A 460 9.87 15.36 -5.90
N THR A 461 9.90 16.48 -6.63
CA THR A 461 9.20 17.71 -6.23
C THR A 461 7.69 17.60 -6.34
N ALA A 462 7.18 16.94 -7.38
CA ALA A 462 5.75 16.69 -7.52
C ALA A 462 5.23 15.76 -6.43
N CYS A 463 5.99 14.73 -6.08
CA CYS A 463 5.63 13.84 -4.99
C CYS A 463 5.59 14.59 -3.65
N ALA A 464 6.59 15.42 -3.38
CA ALA A 464 6.61 16.27 -2.19
C ALA A 464 5.42 17.24 -2.14
N LYS A 465 5.07 17.89 -3.27
CA LYS A 465 3.96 18.84 -3.34
C LYS A 465 2.59 18.17 -3.11
N TYR A 466 2.36 17.04 -3.77
CA TYR A 466 1.04 16.41 -3.85
C TYR A 466 0.80 15.28 -2.84
N ASN A 467 1.67 15.13 -1.83
CA ASN A 467 1.55 14.12 -0.77
C ASN A 467 1.77 12.67 -1.24
N ILE A 468 2.74 12.45 -2.11
CA ILE A 468 3.04 11.15 -2.68
C ILE A 468 4.41 10.71 -2.13
N GLY A 469 4.51 9.46 -1.67
CA GLY A 469 5.80 8.90 -1.25
C GLY A 469 6.71 8.65 -2.45
N PHE A 470 7.99 8.99 -2.34
CA PHE A 470 8.93 8.87 -3.46
C PHE A 470 10.07 7.91 -3.14
N TRP A 471 10.15 6.81 -3.88
CA TRP A 471 11.28 5.89 -3.87
C TRP A 471 12.30 6.30 -4.93
N ARG A 472 13.49 6.67 -4.46
CA ARG A 472 14.58 7.21 -5.28
C ARG A 472 15.16 6.16 -6.23
N PRO A 473 15.81 6.57 -7.34
CA PRO A 473 16.50 5.66 -8.23
C PRO A 473 17.45 4.73 -7.48
N GLY A 474 17.37 3.42 -7.75
CA GLY A 474 18.15 2.38 -7.09
C GLY A 474 17.51 1.79 -5.83
N SER A 475 16.33 2.26 -5.41
CA SER A 475 15.56 1.67 -4.32
C SER A 475 15.16 0.21 -4.56
N GLY A 476 14.85 -0.11 -5.81
CA GLY A 476 14.19 -1.36 -6.16
C GLY A 476 13.03 -1.19 -7.13
N ILE A 477 12.64 -2.32 -7.71
CA ILE A 477 11.52 -2.47 -8.62
C ILE A 477 10.22 -2.35 -7.83
N ILE A 478 9.26 -1.62 -8.40
CA ILE A 478 7.97 -1.26 -7.79
C ILE A 478 7.29 -2.42 -7.06
N HIS A 479 7.17 -3.59 -7.69
CA HIS A 479 6.44 -4.74 -7.15
C HIS A 479 7.13 -5.38 -5.95
N GLN A 480 8.47 -5.45 -5.99
CA GLN A 480 9.25 -5.98 -4.88
C GLN A 480 9.13 -5.05 -3.66
N ILE A 481 9.25 -3.74 -3.87
CA ILE A 481 9.05 -2.74 -2.81
C ILE A 481 7.62 -2.82 -2.26
N ILE A 482 6.61 -3.00 -3.12
CA ILE A 482 5.22 -3.19 -2.70
C ILE A 482 5.08 -4.43 -1.82
N LEU A 483 5.60 -5.58 -2.24
CA LEU A 483 5.50 -6.81 -1.48
C LEU A 483 6.17 -6.66 -0.10
N GLU A 484 7.35 -6.04 -0.06
CA GLU A 484 8.16 -5.83 1.14
C GLU A 484 7.56 -4.83 2.14
N ASN A 485 6.81 -3.81 1.66
CA ASN A 485 6.43 -2.65 2.50
C ASN A 485 4.93 -2.36 2.54
N TYR A 486 4.17 -2.69 1.49
CA TYR A 486 2.84 -2.11 1.25
C TYR A 486 1.72 -3.12 1.05
N ALA A 487 2.02 -4.33 0.58
CA ALA A 487 1.03 -5.37 0.41
C ALA A 487 0.65 -5.99 1.75
N PHE A 488 -0.61 -6.35 1.92
CA PHE A 488 -1.14 -7.08 3.07
C PHE A 488 -2.40 -7.86 2.68
N PRO A 489 -2.73 -8.96 3.40
CA PRO A 489 -3.94 -9.73 3.12
C PRO A 489 -5.22 -8.91 3.25
N GLY A 490 -6.11 -9.03 2.27
CA GLY A 490 -7.44 -8.39 2.27
C GLY A 490 -7.47 -6.99 1.69
N GLY A 491 -6.33 -6.36 1.39
CA GLY A 491 -6.29 -5.02 0.80
C GLY A 491 -6.62 -5.00 -0.70
N LEU A 492 -7.05 -3.84 -1.20
CA LEU A 492 -7.23 -3.55 -2.63
C LEU A 492 -6.27 -2.45 -3.07
N MET A 493 -5.47 -2.68 -4.11
CA MET A 493 -4.66 -1.63 -4.72
C MET A 493 -4.73 -1.62 -6.24
N ILE A 494 -4.45 -0.43 -6.77
CA ILE A 494 -4.17 -0.26 -8.20
C ILE A 494 -2.74 0.22 -8.41
N GLY A 495 -2.12 -0.22 -9.51
CA GLY A 495 -0.78 0.18 -9.88
C GLY A 495 -0.70 0.55 -11.36
N THR A 496 0.06 1.59 -11.71
CA THR A 496 0.26 1.99 -13.11
C THR A 496 1.30 1.12 -13.83
N ASP A 497 1.18 -0.20 -13.63
CA ASP A 497 2.02 -1.25 -14.19
C ASP A 497 1.22 -2.55 -14.34
N SER A 498 1.53 -3.39 -15.34
CA SER A 498 0.77 -4.63 -15.58
C SER A 498 1.04 -5.72 -14.54
N HIS A 499 2.22 -5.72 -13.91
CA HIS A 499 2.67 -6.77 -12.98
C HIS A 499 2.34 -6.49 -11.51
N THR A 500 1.52 -5.47 -11.25
CA THR A 500 0.92 -5.17 -9.95
C THR A 500 0.24 -6.39 -9.27
N PRO A 501 -0.33 -7.37 -10.00
CA PRO A 501 -0.81 -8.63 -9.42
C PRO A 501 0.20 -9.40 -8.56
N ASN A 502 1.50 -9.09 -8.62
CA ASN A 502 2.52 -9.64 -7.72
C ASN A 502 2.14 -9.55 -6.22
N ALA A 503 1.47 -8.48 -5.79
CA ALA A 503 1.03 -8.33 -4.39
C ALA A 503 -0.07 -9.34 -3.98
N GLY A 504 -0.73 -10.00 -4.94
CA GLY A 504 -1.65 -11.12 -4.68
C GLY A 504 -0.99 -12.34 -4.04
N GLY A 505 0.33 -12.45 -4.12
CA GLY A 505 1.11 -13.44 -3.37
C GLY A 505 1.14 -13.21 -1.85
N LEU A 506 0.71 -12.02 -1.40
CA LEU A 506 0.49 -11.66 0.00
C LEU A 506 -0.99 -11.35 0.26
N GLY A 507 -1.88 -12.01 -0.49
CA GLY A 507 -3.32 -11.96 -0.27
C GLY A 507 -3.99 -10.62 -0.60
N MET A 508 -3.34 -9.72 -1.34
CA MET A 508 -3.90 -8.43 -1.74
C MET A 508 -4.51 -8.50 -3.14
N ALA A 509 -5.72 -7.97 -3.35
CA ALA A 509 -6.23 -7.77 -4.71
C ALA A 509 -5.49 -6.57 -5.34
N ALA A 510 -4.58 -6.82 -6.27
CA ALA A 510 -3.68 -5.80 -6.79
C ALA A 510 -3.76 -5.72 -8.33
N ILE A 511 -4.36 -4.66 -8.86
CA ILE A 511 -4.77 -4.60 -10.27
C ILE A 511 -3.96 -3.55 -11.04
N GLY A 512 -3.40 -3.97 -12.18
CA GLY A 512 -2.70 -3.06 -13.10
C GLY A 512 -3.67 -2.15 -13.86
N VAL A 513 -3.36 -0.86 -13.96
CA VAL A 513 -4.20 0.16 -14.61
C VAL A 513 -3.37 1.18 -15.41
N GLY A 514 -4.03 2.03 -16.19
CA GLY A 514 -3.40 3.22 -16.80
C GLY A 514 -3.28 4.40 -15.81
N GLY A 515 -2.55 5.44 -16.19
CA GLY A 515 -2.35 6.61 -15.34
C GLY A 515 -3.65 7.36 -15.01
N ALA A 516 -4.57 7.48 -15.97
CA ALA A 516 -5.86 8.12 -15.75
C ALA A 516 -6.73 7.41 -14.67
N ASP A 517 -6.71 6.08 -14.58
CA ASP A 517 -7.41 5.34 -13.51
C ASP A 517 -6.76 5.60 -12.15
N ALA A 518 -5.42 5.68 -12.11
CA ALA A 518 -4.72 6.09 -10.90
C ALA A 518 -5.12 7.52 -10.48
N VAL A 519 -5.31 8.43 -11.44
CA VAL A 519 -5.78 9.80 -11.19
C VAL A 519 -7.18 9.83 -10.58
N ASP A 520 -8.11 8.98 -11.03
CA ASP A 520 -9.43 8.88 -10.39
C ASP A 520 -9.30 8.60 -8.88
N VAL A 521 -8.53 7.57 -8.51
CA VAL A 521 -8.35 7.17 -7.10
C VAL A 521 -7.58 8.23 -6.32
N MET A 522 -6.53 8.81 -6.92
CA MET A 522 -5.80 9.95 -6.35
C MET A 522 -6.73 11.16 -6.13
N ALA A 523 -7.78 11.30 -6.95
CA ALA A 523 -8.78 12.36 -6.88
C ALA A 523 -10.00 12.04 -6.00
N ASN A 524 -9.98 10.93 -5.26
CA ASN A 524 -11.12 10.44 -4.46
C ASN A 524 -12.37 10.12 -5.29
N LEU A 525 -12.20 9.68 -6.54
CA LEU A 525 -13.30 9.17 -7.35
C LEU A 525 -13.37 7.63 -7.25
N PRO A 526 -14.57 7.03 -7.28
CA PRO A 526 -14.69 5.58 -7.38
C PRO A 526 -14.02 5.09 -8.66
N TRP A 527 -13.22 4.04 -8.55
CA TRP A 527 -12.61 3.38 -9.69
C TRP A 527 -13.56 2.32 -10.25
N GLU A 528 -13.79 2.34 -11.56
CA GLU A 528 -14.68 1.38 -12.21
C GLU A 528 -13.91 0.13 -12.69
N LEU A 529 -14.37 -1.05 -12.26
CA LEU A 529 -13.87 -2.33 -12.73
C LEU A 529 -15.03 -3.19 -13.22
N LYS A 530 -14.94 -3.71 -14.44
CA LYS A 530 -15.88 -4.73 -14.90
C LYS A 530 -15.76 -5.96 -13.99
N ALA A 531 -16.88 -6.37 -13.37
CA ALA A 531 -16.95 -7.47 -12.42
C ALA A 531 -16.26 -8.72 -13.00
N PRO A 532 -15.16 -9.20 -12.42
CA PRO A 532 -14.41 -10.30 -13.00
C PRO A 532 -15.16 -11.63 -12.90
N LYS A 533 -14.92 -12.53 -13.86
CA LYS A 533 -15.11 -13.97 -13.64
C LYS A 533 -14.01 -14.50 -12.72
N ILE A 534 -14.17 -15.69 -12.14
CA ILE A 534 -13.15 -16.30 -11.27
C ILE A 534 -12.70 -17.66 -11.84
N ILE A 535 -11.40 -17.80 -12.10
CA ILE A 535 -10.76 -19.05 -12.48
C ILE A 535 -10.08 -19.63 -11.24
N GLY A 536 -10.57 -20.78 -10.76
CA GLY A 536 -9.95 -21.51 -9.66
C GLY A 536 -8.79 -22.37 -10.16
N VAL A 537 -7.62 -22.25 -9.54
CA VAL A 537 -6.47 -23.14 -9.77
C VAL A 537 -6.20 -23.91 -8.48
N LYS A 538 -6.65 -25.16 -8.46
CA LYS A 538 -6.49 -26.08 -7.34
C LYS A 538 -5.10 -26.69 -7.36
N LEU A 539 -4.31 -26.42 -6.33
CA LEU A 539 -2.98 -26.98 -6.14
C LEU A 539 -3.03 -28.15 -5.16
N THR A 540 -2.46 -29.29 -5.55
CA THR A 540 -2.31 -30.49 -4.71
C THR A 540 -0.86 -30.97 -4.69
N GLY A 541 -0.50 -31.81 -3.73
CA GLY A 541 0.89 -32.26 -3.57
C GLY A 541 1.84 -31.15 -3.10
N SER A 542 3.12 -31.29 -3.38
CA SER A 542 4.17 -30.32 -3.04
C SER A 542 5.28 -30.30 -4.11
N LEU A 543 5.86 -29.13 -4.34
CA LEU A 543 7.03 -28.94 -5.20
C LEU A 543 8.24 -29.73 -4.68
N SER A 544 9.10 -30.22 -5.58
CA SER A 544 10.30 -30.97 -5.19
C SER A 544 11.43 -30.83 -6.21
N GLY A 545 12.68 -30.97 -5.73
CA GLY A 545 13.87 -30.95 -6.57
C GLY A 545 14.06 -29.63 -7.33
N TRP A 546 14.05 -29.71 -8.65
CA TRP A 546 14.26 -28.58 -9.56
C TRP A 546 12.99 -27.77 -9.83
N THR A 547 11.80 -28.32 -9.52
CA THR A 547 10.54 -27.61 -9.73
C THR A 547 10.40 -26.49 -8.71
N SER A 548 9.98 -25.32 -9.19
CA SER A 548 9.89 -24.06 -8.47
C SER A 548 8.48 -23.46 -8.60
N PRO A 549 8.14 -22.42 -7.80
CA PRO A 549 6.87 -21.70 -7.96
C PRO A 549 6.65 -21.16 -9.38
N LYS A 550 7.73 -20.79 -10.08
CA LYS A 550 7.67 -20.29 -11.45
C LYS A 550 7.06 -21.30 -12.42
N ASP A 551 7.32 -22.58 -12.23
CA ASP A 551 6.83 -23.63 -13.12
C ASP A 551 5.31 -23.78 -13.08
N ILE A 552 4.68 -23.43 -11.96
CA ILE A 552 3.21 -23.43 -11.82
C ILE A 552 2.59 -22.42 -12.80
N ILE A 553 3.07 -21.17 -12.79
CA ILE A 553 2.51 -20.15 -13.67
C ILE A 553 2.91 -20.35 -15.13
N LEU A 554 4.10 -20.89 -15.42
CA LEU A 554 4.47 -21.29 -16.78
C LEU A 554 3.55 -22.37 -17.34
N LYS A 555 3.18 -23.35 -16.50
CA LYS A 555 2.20 -24.39 -16.85
C LYS A 555 0.79 -23.81 -17.05
N VAL A 556 0.34 -22.96 -16.13
CA VAL A 556 -0.97 -22.28 -16.23
C VAL A 556 -1.03 -21.42 -17.50
N ALA A 557 0.03 -20.70 -17.84
CA ALA A 557 0.12 -19.93 -19.07
C ALA A 557 0.00 -20.83 -20.32
N GLY A 558 0.63 -22.00 -20.31
CA GLY A 558 0.45 -23.00 -21.38
C GLY A 558 -0.97 -23.56 -21.50
N ILE A 559 -1.71 -23.67 -20.38
CA ILE A 559 -3.10 -24.15 -20.37
C ILE A 559 -4.07 -23.06 -20.85
N LEU A 560 -3.94 -21.84 -20.32
CA LEU A 560 -4.87 -20.75 -20.56
C LEU A 560 -4.53 -19.93 -21.81
N THR A 561 -3.30 -19.98 -22.30
CA THR A 561 -2.75 -19.10 -23.34
C THR A 561 -2.75 -17.62 -22.91
N VAL A 562 -2.20 -16.72 -23.73
CA VAL A 562 -2.22 -15.27 -23.47
C VAL A 562 -3.63 -14.63 -23.41
N LYS A 563 -4.68 -15.38 -23.75
CA LYS A 563 -6.07 -14.88 -23.79
C LYS A 563 -6.97 -15.43 -22.68
N GLY A 564 -6.66 -16.60 -22.11
CA GLY A 564 -7.61 -17.36 -21.29
C GLY A 564 -7.97 -16.73 -19.95
N GLY A 565 -7.14 -15.80 -19.44
CA GLY A 565 -7.44 -15.06 -18.21
C GLY A 565 -8.23 -13.76 -18.43
N THR A 566 -8.50 -13.35 -19.68
CA THR A 566 -9.08 -12.03 -19.97
C THR A 566 -10.43 -11.83 -19.28
N GLY A 567 -10.52 -10.78 -18.44
CA GLY A 567 -11.75 -10.45 -17.71
C GLY A 567 -12.02 -11.35 -16.52
N ALA A 568 -11.04 -12.15 -16.09
CA ALA A 568 -11.13 -13.00 -14.91
C ALA A 568 -10.04 -12.70 -13.88
N ILE A 569 -10.28 -13.05 -12.62
CA ILE A 569 -9.26 -13.19 -11.58
C ILE A 569 -8.89 -14.66 -11.48
N VAL A 570 -7.58 -14.95 -11.37
CA VAL A 570 -7.10 -16.30 -11.09
C VAL A 570 -6.90 -16.45 -9.58
N GLU A 571 -7.69 -17.32 -8.97
CA GLU A 571 -7.66 -17.61 -7.55
C GLU A 571 -7.03 -18.98 -7.30
N TYR A 572 -5.94 -19.01 -6.53
CA TYR A 572 -5.24 -20.26 -6.21
C TYR A 572 -5.72 -20.82 -4.88
N HIS A 573 -6.09 -22.09 -4.86
CA HIS A 573 -6.63 -22.75 -3.67
C HIS A 573 -6.17 -24.20 -3.52
N GLY A 574 -6.57 -24.86 -2.44
CA GLY A 574 -6.26 -26.27 -2.18
C GLY A 574 -4.98 -26.49 -1.35
N PRO A 575 -4.72 -27.75 -0.94
CA PRO A 575 -3.70 -28.07 0.06
C PRO A 575 -2.27 -27.74 -0.37
N GLY A 576 -1.98 -27.76 -1.67
CA GLY A 576 -0.66 -27.46 -2.23
C GLY A 576 -0.22 -26.01 -2.01
N VAL A 577 -1.16 -25.08 -1.79
CA VAL A 577 -0.88 -23.66 -1.49
C VAL A 577 0.08 -23.51 -0.30
N ASN A 578 -0.11 -24.32 0.75
CA ASN A 578 0.71 -24.24 1.98
C ASN A 578 2.17 -24.70 1.79
N SER A 579 2.49 -25.30 0.63
CA SER A 579 3.84 -25.72 0.27
C SER A 579 4.65 -24.61 -0.42
N ILE A 580 4.03 -23.48 -0.76
CA ILE A 580 4.63 -22.40 -1.56
C ILE A 580 4.94 -21.21 -0.64
N SER A 581 6.14 -20.65 -0.73
CA SER A 581 6.54 -19.45 0.02
C SER A 581 5.72 -18.22 -0.40
N CYS A 582 5.69 -17.17 0.43
CA CYS A 582 5.05 -15.89 0.07
C CYS A 582 5.59 -15.30 -1.23
N THR A 583 6.92 -15.31 -1.41
CA THR A 583 7.59 -14.80 -2.60
C THR A 583 7.37 -15.70 -3.82
N GLY A 584 7.24 -17.02 -3.61
CA GLY A 584 6.81 -17.96 -4.64
C GLY A 584 5.37 -17.74 -5.10
N MET A 585 4.45 -17.48 -4.17
CA MET A 585 3.08 -17.07 -4.49
C MET A 585 3.08 -15.75 -5.29
N ALA A 586 3.93 -14.79 -4.92
CA ALA A 586 4.07 -13.53 -5.63
C ALA A 586 4.64 -13.71 -7.05
N THR A 587 5.55 -14.67 -7.26
CA THR A 587 6.04 -15.08 -8.59
C THR A 587 4.88 -15.53 -9.47
N ILE A 588 4.01 -16.38 -8.92
CA ILE A 588 2.87 -16.96 -9.62
C ILE A 588 1.87 -15.88 -10.00
N THR A 589 1.48 -15.02 -9.04
CA THR A 589 0.48 -13.98 -9.30
C THR A 589 1.01 -12.88 -10.22
N ASN A 590 2.31 -12.55 -10.17
CA ASN A 590 2.95 -11.60 -11.08
C ASN A 590 2.70 -11.96 -12.55
N MET A 591 3.01 -13.21 -12.91
CA MET A 591 2.92 -13.67 -14.30
C MET A 591 1.51 -14.10 -14.71
N GLY A 592 0.51 -13.94 -13.82
CA GLY A 592 -0.90 -13.95 -14.19
C GLY A 592 -1.28 -12.81 -15.16
N ALA A 593 -0.49 -11.74 -15.22
CA ALA A 593 -0.67 -10.67 -16.20
C ALA A 593 -0.49 -11.16 -17.66
N GLU A 594 0.36 -12.17 -17.88
CA GLU A 594 0.72 -12.69 -19.21
C GLU A 594 -0.41 -13.51 -19.86
N ILE A 595 -1.35 -14.01 -19.06
CA ILE A 595 -2.57 -14.68 -19.54
C ILE A 595 -3.76 -13.72 -19.68
N GLY A 596 -3.54 -12.42 -19.45
CA GLY A 596 -4.57 -11.38 -19.53
C GLY A 596 -5.48 -11.29 -18.30
N ALA A 597 -5.13 -11.94 -17.19
CA ALA A 597 -5.92 -11.88 -15.96
C ALA A 597 -6.01 -10.45 -15.41
N THR A 598 -7.16 -10.10 -14.84
CA THR A 598 -7.37 -8.82 -14.14
C THR A 598 -6.41 -8.69 -12.97
N THR A 599 -6.29 -9.77 -12.18
CA THR A 599 -5.24 -10.00 -11.18
C THR A 599 -5.20 -11.51 -10.87
N SER A 600 -4.29 -11.92 -10.01
CA SER A 600 -4.27 -13.24 -9.40
C SER A 600 -4.09 -13.12 -7.89
N ILE A 601 -4.60 -14.07 -7.11
CA ILE A 601 -4.60 -13.97 -5.65
C ILE A 601 -4.46 -15.34 -4.98
N PHE A 602 -3.78 -15.37 -3.84
CA PHE A 602 -3.73 -16.51 -2.91
C PHE A 602 -4.44 -16.15 -1.59
N PRO A 603 -5.12 -17.10 -0.93
CA PRO A 603 -5.70 -16.89 0.39
C PRO A 603 -4.61 -16.77 1.46
N MET A 604 -4.93 -16.10 2.56
CA MET A 604 -4.00 -15.94 3.68
C MET A 604 -3.56 -17.30 4.25
N ASN A 605 -2.26 -17.44 4.52
CA ASN A 605 -1.69 -18.62 5.17
C ASN A 605 -0.46 -18.26 6.03
N ASP A 606 0.12 -19.27 6.69
CA ASP A 606 1.28 -19.10 7.57
C ASP A 606 2.54 -18.59 6.85
N ARG A 607 2.68 -18.85 5.54
CA ARG A 607 3.83 -18.38 4.76
C ARG A 607 3.78 -16.86 4.57
N MET A 608 2.58 -16.31 4.40
CA MET A 608 2.37 -14.86 4.39
C MET A 608 2.63 -14.24 5.76
N TYR A 609 2.20 -14.91 6.84
CA TYR A 609 2.48 -14.49 8.21
C TYR A 609 4.00 -14.40 8.48
N ASP A 610 4.74 -15.46 8.15
CA ASP A 610 6.20 -15.51 8.36
C ASP A 610 6.92 -14.40 7.56
N TYR A 611 6.47 -14.15 6.32
CA TYR A 611 7.02 -13.07 5.49
C TYR A 611 6.74 -11.68 6.06
N LEU A 612 5.51 -11.41 6.53
CA LEU A 612 5.18 -10.16 7.21
C LEU A 612 6.04 -9.96 8.47
N VAL A 613 6.26 -11.01 9.26
CA VAL A 613 7.15 -10.93 10.44
C VAL A 613 8.58 -10.59 10.04
N ALA A 614 9.15 -11.30 9.05
CA ALA A 614 10.53 -11.08 8.59
C ALA A 614 10.74 -9.67 8.01
N THR A 615 9.70 -9.10 7.39
CA THR A 615 9.70 -7.73 6.86
C THR A 615 9.26 -6.68 7.89
N LYS A 616 9.37 -6.99 9.20
CA LYS A 616 9.08 -6.08 10.33
C LYS A 616 7.63 -5.59 10.41
N ARG A 617 6.70 -6.36 9.87
CA ARG A 617 5.24 -6.10 9.81
C ARG A 617 4.44 -7.09 10.66
N LYS A 618 5.01 -7.53 11.78
CA LYS A 618 4.38 -8.50 12.69
C LYS A 618 2.98 -8.07 13.17
N HIS A 619 2.76 -6.79 13.44
CA HIS A 619 1.44 -6.26 13.86
C HIS A 619 0.36 -6.53 12.80
N ILE A 620 0.67 -6.35 11.51
CA ILE A 620 -0.21 -6.69 10.39
C ILE A 620 -0.48 -8.19 10.34
N ALA A 621 0.56 -9.00 10.57
CA ALA A 621 0.45 -10.45 10.55
C ALA A 621 -0.46 -10.98 11.68
N GLU A 622 -0.31 -10.44 12.89
CA GLU A 622 -1.14 -10.77 14.06
C GLU A 622 -2.59 -10.34 13.82
N PHE A 623 -2.80 -9.11 13.34
CA PHE A 623 -4.14 -8.61 13.01
C PHE A 623 -4.83 -9.47 11.96
N ALA A 624 -4.18 -9.71 10.81
CA ALA A 624 -4.79 -10.47 9.72
C ALA A 624 -5.14 -11.91 10.16
N ARG A 625 -4.38 -12.49 11.11
CA ARG A 625 -4.65 -13.83 11.64
C ARG A 625 -5.94 -13.90 12.47
N GLU A 626 -6.36 -12.80 13.10
CA GLU A 626 -7.67 -12.71 13.78
C GLU A 626 -8.84 -12.90 12.80
N PHE A 627 -8.62 -12.52 11.53
CA PHE A 627 -9.61 -12.55 10.46
C PHE A 627 -9.35 -13.60 9.38
N GLN A 628 -8.47 -14.57 9.64
CA GLN A 628 -8.04 -15.57 8.66
C GLN A 628 -9.19 -16.34 7.98
N TYR A 629 -10.36 -16.44 8.62
CA TYR A 629 -11.54 -17.08 8.03
C TYR A 629 -12.17 -16.26 6.91
N GLU A 630 -12.09 -14.94 6.99
CA GLU A 630 -12.56 -14.02 5.95
C GLU A 630 -11.52 -13.80 4.86
N LEU A 631 -10.24 -14.05 5.16
CA LEU A 631 -9.12 -13.90 4.24
C LEU A 631 -8.85 -15.16 3.40
N LYS A 632 -9.92 -15.89 3.09
CA LYS A 632 -9.95 -17.08 2.24
C LYS A 632 -11.35 -17.26 1.64
N GLU A 633 -11.45 -18.14 0.67
CA GLU A 633 -12.70 -18.51 0.02
C GLU A 633 -13.68 -19.20 0.99
N ASP A 634 -14.97 -18.99 0.77
CA ASP A 634 -16.02 -19.72 1.49
C ASP A 634 -16.07 -21.19 1.05
N GLU A 635 -16.50 -22.03 1.98
CA GLU A 635 -16.83 -23.42 1.65
C GLU A 635 -17.98 -23.47 0.63
N GLY A 636 -17.76 -24.19 -0.47
CA GLY A 636 -18.74 -24.28 -1.56
C GLY A 636 -18.76 -23.08 -2.51
N SER A 637 -17.78 -22.17 -2.44
CA SER A 637 -17.60 -21.12 -3.44
C SER A 637 -17.46 -21.67 -4.86
N GLU A 638 -18.08 -20.98 -5.82
CA GLU A 638 -18.15 -21.42 -7.22
C GLU A 638 -17.15 -20.67 -8.10
N TYR A 639 -16.36 -21.42 -8.87
CA TYR A 639 -15.46 -20.90 -9.90
C TYR A 639 -16.09 -21.03 -11.29
N ASP A 640 -15.95 -20.01 -12.13
CA ASP A 640 -16.42 -20.03 -13.52
C ASP A 640 -15.65 -21.05 -14.38
N GLN A 641 -14.41 -21.33 -13.99
CA GLN A 641 -13.55 -22.36 -14.56
C GLN A 641 -12.64 -22.92 -13.47
N LEU A 642 -12.39 -24.24 -13.50
CA LEU A 642 -11.49 -24.91 -12.56
C LEU A 642 -10.34 -25.60 -13.31
N ILE A 643 -9.12 -25.38 -12.85
CA ILE A 643 -7.90 -26.06 -13.29
C ILE A 643 -7.28 -26.76 -12.09
N GLU A 644 -6.86 -28.01 -12.24
CA GLU A 644 -6.14 -28.74 -11.20
C GLU A 644 -4.68 -28.98 -11.59
N ILE A 645 -3.75 -28.71 -10.67
CA ILE A 645 -2.31 -28.97 -10.86
C ILE A 645 -1.79 -29.76 -9.66
N ASN A 646 -1.25 -30.95 -9.94
CA ASN A 646 -0.49 -31.74 -8.97
C ASN A 646 0.98 -31.28 -8.97
N LEU A 647 1.38 -30.58 -7.91
CA LEU A 647 2.73 -30.04 -7.73
C LEU A 647 3.80 -31.13 -7.66
N SER A 648 3.45 -32.34 -7.24
CA SER A 648 4.39 -33.46 -7.14
C SER A 648 4.68 -34.14 -8.49
N GLU A 649 3.83 -33.91 -9.49
CA GLU A 649 4.04 -34.39 -10.87
C GLU A 649 4.54 -33.27 -11.79
N LEU A 650 4.53 -32.03 -11.33
CA LEU A 650 5.02 -30.88 -12.08
C LEU A 650 6.55 -30.95 -12.20
N GLU A 651 7.04 -30.96 -13.43
CA GLU A 651 8.46 -30.82 -13.75
C GLU A 651 8.81 -29.37 -14.15
N PRO A 652 10.09 -28.98 -14.18
CA PRO A 652 10.49 -27.64 -14.61
C PRO A 652 10.05 -27.30 -16.05
N HIS A 653 9.72 -26.04 -16.30
CA HIS A 653 9.21 -25.55 -17.59
C HIS A 653 10.04 -24.38 -18.13
N ILE A 654 10.09 -24.28 -19.46
CA ILE A 654 10.65 -23.17 -20.20
C ILE A 654 9.60 -22.71 -21.23
N ASN A 655 9.26 -21.42 -21.22
CA ASN A 655 8.30 -20.86 -22.17
C ASN A 655 8.99 -19.92 -23.17
N GLY A 656 8.58 -19.95 -24.45
CA GLY A 656 9.12 -19.10 -25.50
C GLY A 656 9.31 -19.81 -26.84
N PRO A 657 9.85 -19.11 -27.87
CA PRO A 657 10.75 -17.95 -27.75
C PRO A 657 10.13 -16.54 -27.93
N PHE A 658 8.87 -16.44 -28.36
CA PHE A 658 8.24 -15.15 -28.71
C PHE A 658 6.91 -14.88 -27.99
N THR A 659 6.51 -15.78 -27.11
CA THR A 659 5.26 -15.70 -26.35
C THR A 659 5.42 -16.42 -25.00
N PRO A 660 4.83 -15.89 -23.92
CA PRO A 660 4.98 -16.47 -22.59
C PRO A 660 4.13 -17.72 -22.37
N ASP A 661 3.26 -18.09 -23.32
CA ASP A 661 2.36 -19.25 -23.23
C ASP A 661 2.81 -20.47 -24.05
N LEU A 662 3.90 -20.37 -24.82
CA LEU A 662 4.48 -21.54 -25.51
C LEU A 662 5.27 -22.37 -24.50
N ALA A 663 4.55 -23.14 -23.68
CA ALA A 663 5.09 -23.86 -22.54
C ALA A 663 5.69 -25.22 -22.92
N THR A 664 6.98 -25.40 -22.63
CA THR A 664 7.70 -26.65 -22.90
C THR A 664 8.31 -27.19 -21.61
N PRO A 665 7.95 -28.40 -21.16
CA PRO A 665 8.64 -29.00 -20.02
C PRO A 665 10.10 -29.29 -20.37
N ILE A 666 10.99 -29.23 -19.37
CA ILE A 666 12.43 -29.40 -19.55
C ILE A 666 12.79 -30.75 -20.20
N SER A 667 12.01 -31.81 -19.92
CA SER A 667 12.15 -33.13 -20.52
C SER A 667 12.01 -33.16 -22.05
N LYS A 668 11.32 -32.19 -22.63
CA LYS A 668 11.06 -32.07 -24.09
C LYS A 668 11.76 -30.88 -24.74
N PHE A 669 12.41 -30.01 -23.95
CA PHE A 669 12.92 -28.75 -24.45
C PHE A 669 14.05 -28.93 -25.48
N LYS A 670 14.92 -29.92 -25.28
CA LYS A 670 15.96 -30.28 -26.25
C LYS A 670 15.37 -30.62 -27.63
N ASP A 671 14.33 -31.44 -27.66
CA ASP A 671 13.70 -31.84 -28.92
C ASP A 671 13.03 -30.64 -29.58
N ALA A 672 12.36 -29.79 -28.81
CA ALA A 672 11.77 -28.55 -29.31
C ALA A 672 12.81 -27.59 -29.92
N VAL A 673 13.99 -27.44 -29.31
CA VAL A 673 15.10 -26.64 -29.84
C VAL A 673 15.55 -27.16 -31.21
N LEU A 674 15.72 -28.49 -31.33
CA LEU A 674 16.17 -29.13 -32.57
C LEU A 674 15.11 -29.06 -33.69
N GLU A 675 13.86 -29.36 -33.36
CA GLU A 675 12.73 -29.38 -34.31
C GLU A 675 12.45 -27.97 -34.87
N ASN A 676 12.45 -26.96 -34.00
CA ASN A 676 12.17 -25.58 -34.39
C ASN A 676 13.41 -24.82 -34.86
N LYS A 677 14.60 -25.44 -34.82
CA LYS A 677 15.89 -24.85 -35.22
C LYS A 677 16.19 -23.54 -34.49
N TRP A 678 15.88 -23.48 -33.21
CA TRP A 678 16.25 -22.33 -32.38
C TRP A 678 17.76 -22.30 -32.15
N PRO A 679 18.39 -21.12 -32.00
CA PRO A 679 19.81 -21.03 -31.73
C PRO A 679 20.18 -21.81 -30.46
N GLU A 680 20.99 -22.87 -30.60
CA GLU A 680 21.27 -23.80 -29.50
C GLU A 680 22.18 -23.19 -28.43
N GLU A 681 23.12 -22.34 -28.85
CA GLU A 681 24.04 -21.64 -27.95
C GLU A 681 23.29 -20.60 -27.12
N LEU A 682 23.37 -20.75 -25.79
CA LEU A 682 22.86 -19.73 -24.88
C LEU A 682 23.89 -18.59 -24.81
N LYS A 683 23.52 -17.39 -25.27
CA LYS A 683 24.41 -16.22 -25.19
C LYS A 683 24.40 -15.57 -23.83
N VAL A 684 23.22 -15.40 -23.23
CA VAL A 684 23.05 -14.67 -21.97
C VAL A 684 21.99 -15.33 -21.09
N GLY A 685 22.35 -15.60 -19.84
CA GLY A 685 21.43 -15.96 -18.76
C GLY A 685 21.16 -14.76 -17.86
N LEU A 686 19.89 -14.45 -17.61
CA LEU A 686 19.48 -13.29 -16.81
C LEU A 686 18.57 -13.71 -15.66
N ILE A 687 19.03 -13.58 -14.41
CA ILE A 687 18.16 -13.79 -13.23
C ILE A 687 17.77 -12.48 -12.57
N GLY A 688 16.66 -12.48 -11.85
CA GLY A 688 16.15 -11.33 -11.12
C GLY A 688 14.86 -10.74 -11.70
N SER A 689 14.79 -9.41 -11.74
CA SER A 689 13.57 -8.60 -12.02
C SER A 689 12.47 -8.76 -10.97
N CYS A 690 11.30 -8.14 -11.14
CA CYS A 690 10.20 -8.26 -10.17
C CYS A 690 9.65 -9.67 -10.00
N THR A 691 9.83 -10.58 -10.98
CA THR A 691 9.19 -11.90 -10.94
C THR A 691 9.95 -12.90 -10.08
N ASN A 692 11.28 -12.94 -10.16
CA ASN A 692 12.13 -13.93 -9.48
C ASN A 692 13.43 -13.30 -8.98
N SER A 693 13.34 -12.39 -8.02
CA SER A 693 14.49 -11.74 -7.38
C SER A 693 14.47 -11.76 -5.86
N SER A 694 13.64 -12.61 -5.25
CA SER A 694 13.54 -12.71 -3.80
C SER A 694 14.80 -13.32 -3.18
N TYR A 695 14.91 -13.25 -1.85
CA TYR A 695 15.96 -13.94 -1.10
C TYR A 695 15.97 -15.46 -1.38
N GLU A 696 14.80 -16.08 -1.53
CA GLU A 696 14.66 -17.49 -1.89
C GLU A 696 15.25 -17.79 -3.28
N ASP A 697 14.85 -16.99 -4.28
CA ASP A 697 15.33 -17.13 -5.66
C ASP A 697 16.86 -17.04 -5.71
N MET A 698 17.43 -16.05 -5.01
CA MET A 698 18.87 -15.80 -4.97
C MET A 698 19.62 -16.90 -4.21
N SER A 699 19.05 -17.42 -3.12
CA SER A 699 19.63 -18.53 -2.36
C SER A 699 19.67 -19.82 -3.18
N ARG A 700 18.60 -20.14 -3.90
CA ARG A 700 18.55 -21.31 -4.80
C ARG A 700 19.54 -21.16 -5.95
N ALA A 701 19.57 -20.01 -6.62
CA ALA A 701 20.54 -19.71 -7.67
C ALA A 701 21.99 -19.84 -7.19
N ALA A 702 22.30 -19.28 -6.01
CA ALA A 702 23.63 -19.37 -5.41
C ALA A 702 24.04 -20.82 -5.11
N SER A 703 23.12 -21.68 -4.64
CA SER A 703 23.43 -23.09 -4.38
C SER A 703 23.87 -23.86 -5.64
N ILE A 704 23.28 -23.57 -6.80
CA ILE A 704 23.65 -24.19 -8.08
C ILE A 704 25.01 -23.67 -8.53
N ALA A 705 25.24 -22.36 -8.40
CA ALA A 705 26.52 -21.73 -8.71
C ALA A 705 27.66 -22.29 -7.84
N GLU A 706 27.42 -22.50 -6.54
CA GLU A 706 28.38 -23.14 -5.62
C GLU A 706 28.71 -24.57 -6.03
N ASP A 707 27.71 -25.38 -6.38
CA ASP A 707 27.93 -26.76 -6.82
C ASP A 707 28.76 -26.80 -8.12
N ALA A 708 28.51 -25.90 -9.07
CA ALA A 708 29.32 -25.77 -10.28
C ALA A 708 30.77 -25.34 -9.98
N MET A 709 30.95 -24.33 -9.12
CA MET A 709 32.28 -23.84 -8.74
C MET A 709 33.08 -24.87 -7.94
N ALA A 710 32.43 -25.71 -7.13
CA ALA A 710 33.08 -26.83 -6.44
C ALA A 710 33.70 -27.84 -7.42
N HIS A 711 33.20 -27.91 -8.65
CA HIS A 711 33.75 -28.70 -9.76
C HIS A 711 34.67 -27.88 -10.70
N GLY A 712 35.00 -26.64 -10.31
CA GLY A 712 35.87 -25.75 -11.07
C GLY A 712 35.23 -25.11 -12.30
N ILE A 713 33.90 -25.05 -12.36
CA ILE A 713 33.15 -24.49 -13.50
C ILE A 713 32.53 -23.15 -13.10
N LYS A 714 32.53 -22.22 -14.05
CA LYS A 714 31.89 -20.90 -13.96
C LYS A 714 30.87 -20.73 -15.07
N ALA A 715 30.19 -19.59 -15.11
CA ALA A 715 29.26 -19.24 -16.17
C ALA A 715 29.94 -19.33 -17.55
N LYS A 716 29.37 -20.13 -18.46
CA LYS A 716 29.86 -20.25 -19.85
C LYS A 716 29.19 -19.24 -20.77
N ALA A 717 27.90 -18.97 -20.54
CA ALA A 717 27.20 -17.83 -21.13
C ALA A 717 27.41 -16.58 -20.27
N LEU A 718 27.22 -15.39 -20.84
CA LEU A 718 27.18 -14.16 -20.05
C LEU A 718 26.06 -14.26 -19.01
N PHE A 719 26.32 -13.82 -17.78
CA PHE A 719 25.39 -13.99 -16.68
C PHE A 719 25.14 -12.65 -15.98
N THR A 720 23.87 -12.29 -15.80
CA THR A 720 23.50 -11.05 -15.11
C THR A 720 22.51 -11.32 -13.99
N VAL A 721 22.66 -10.59 -12.88
CA VAL A 721 21.83 -10.74 -11.68
C VAL A 721 21.21 -9.39 -11.34
N THR A 722 19.89 -9.33 -11.22
CA THR A 722 19.15 -8.11 -10.86
C THR A 722 18.41 -8.29 -9.53
N PRO A 723 18.91 -7.74 -8.42
CA PRO A 723 18.16 -7.72 -7.17
C PRO A 723 16.86 -6.91 -7.30
N GLY A 724 15.79 -7.35 -6.66
CA GLY A 724 14.49 -6.69 -6.75
C GLY A 724 14.41 -5.39 -5.95
N SER A 725 15.19 -5.26 -4.89
CA SER A 725 15.22 -4.07 -4.03
C SER A 725 16.59 -3.87 -3.38
N GLU A 726 16.83 -2.67 -2.86
CA GLU A 726 18.01 -2.36 -2.04
C GLU A 726 18.03 -3.22 -0.76
N GLN A 727 16.86 -3.48 -0.17
CA GLN A 727 16.73 -4.38 0.99
C GLN A 727 17.17 -5.80 0.63
N THR A 728 16.65 -6.34 -0.48
CA THR A 728 17.04 -7.67 -0.94
C THR A 728 18.54 -7.70 -1.29
N ARG A 729 19.05 -6.72 -2.05
CA ARG A 729 20.47 -6.60 -2.42
C ARG A 729 21.39 -6.60 -1.19
N ALA A 730 21.12 -5.74 -0.21
CA ALA A 730 21.92 -5.65 1.02
C ALA A 730 21.87 -6.96 1.82
N THR A 731 20.71 -7.60 1.88
CA THR A 731 20.55 -8.87 2.60
C THR A 731 21.33 -10.01 1.95
N ILE A 732 21.25 -10.17 0.62
CA ILE A 732 21.98 -11.22 -0.11
C ILE A 732 23.49 -10.94 -0.23
N GLU A 733 23.90 -9.68 -0.10
CA GLU A 733 25.30 -9.30 0.07
C GLU A 733 25.83 -9.74 1.42
N ARG A 734 25.11 -9.39 2.50
CA ARG A 734 25.43 -9.77 3.88
C ARG A 734 25.52 -11.29 4.06
N ASP A 735 24.57 -12.01 3.48
CA ASP A 735 24.43 -13.47 3.65
C ASP A 735 25.27 -14.29 2.65
N GLY A 736 25.96 -13.62 1.72
CA GLY A 736 27.00 -14.20 0.87
C GLY A 736 26.55 -14.67 -0.52
N GLN A 737 25.25 -14.73 -0.80
CA GLN A 737 24.74 -15.17 -2.12
C GLN A 737 25.22 -14.24 -3.24
N LEU A 738 25.26 -12.93 -3.00
CA LEU A 738 25.70 -11.97 -4.02
C LEU A 738 27.15 -12.25 -4.44
N LYS A 739 28.03 -12.45 -3.46
CA LYS A 739 29.43 -12.79 -3.68
C LYS A 739 29.57 -14.12 -4.43
N THR A 740 28.78 -15.13 -4.05
CA THR A 740 28.75 -16.42 -4.76
C THR A 740 28.41 -16.23 -6.25
N LEU A 741 27.38 -15.43 -6.55
CA LEU A 741 26.94 -15.20 -7.93
C LEU A 741 27.95 -14.37 -8.73
N GLU A 742 28.64 -13.42 -8.10
CA GLU A 742 29.76 -12.67 -8.70
C GLU A 742 30.96 -13.58 -8.99
N ASP A 743 31.38 -14.39 -8.01
CA ASP A 743 32.50 -15.32 -8.15
C ASP A 743 32.23 -16.36 -9.26
N PHE A 744 30.96 -16.74 -9.45
CA PHE A 744 30.48 -17.61 -10.53
C PHE A 744 30.58 -16.95 -11.93
N GLY A 745 30.73 -15.62 -12.01
CA GLY A 745 30.86 -14.86 -13.25
C GLY A 745 29.67 -13.94 -13.55
N GLY A 746 28.79 -13.70 -12.56
CA GLY A 746 27.64 -12.81 -12.69
C GLY A 746 28.01 -11.34 -12.63
N ILE A 747 27.37 -10.55 -13.49
CA ILE A 747 27.38 -9.08 -13.41
C ILE A 747 26.16 -8.65 -12.60
N ILE A 748 26.39 -8.03 -11.44
CA ILE A 748 25.31 -7.49 -10.61
C ILE A 748 24.83 -6.16 -11.22
N LEU A 749 23.57 -6.13 -11.64
CA LEU A 749 22.90 -4.96 -12.18
C LEU A 749 22.29 -4.12 -11.05
N ALA A 750 21.85 -2.91 -11.40
CA ALA A 750 21.15 -2.04 -10.46
C ALA A 750 19.79 -2.65 -10.05
N ASN A 751 19.28 -2.26 -8.88
CA ASN A 751 17.96 -2.68 -8.39
C ASN A 751 16.84 -1.99 -9.19
N ALA A 752 16.64 -2.42 -10.44
CA ALA A 752 15.81 -1.77 -11.45
C ALA A 752 15.31 -2.77 -12.50
N CYS A 753 14.34 -2.38 -13.32
CA CYS A 753 13.80 -3.28 -14.35
C CYS A 753 14.84 -3.70 -15.40
N GLY A 754 15.69 -2.77 -15.84
CA GLY A 754 16.81 -3.03 -16.74
C GLY A 754 16.43 -3.85 -17.99
N PRO A 755 17.09 -4.99 -18.27
CA PRO A 755 16.84 -5.82 -19.45
C PRO A 755 15.41 -6.38 -19.57
N CYS A 756 14.61 -6.43 -18.50
CA CYS A 756 13.23 -6.92 -18.55
C CYS A 756 12.33 -6.06 -19.45
N ILE A 757 12.61 -4.76 -19.52
CA ILE A 757 11.82 -3.79 -20.30
C ILE A 757 12.57 -3.21 -21.50
N GLY A 758 13.75 -3.75 -21.81
CA GLY A 758 14.58 -3.30 -22.93
C GLY A 758 15.55 -2.16 -22.59
N GLN A 759 15.72 -1.83 -21.30
CA GLN A 759 16.72 -0.87 -20.84
C GLN A 759 18.06 -1.59 -20.64
N TRP A 760 18.63 -2.03 -21.76
CA TRP A 760 19.87 -2.78 -21.80
C TRP A 760 20.70 -2.41 -23.03
N ASP A 761 21.89 -1.88 -22.78
CA ASP A 761 22.88 -1.62 -23.82
C ASP A 761 23.67 -2.91 -24.13
N ARG A 762 23.02 -3.84 -24.82
CA ARG A 762 23.58 -5.15 -25.17
C ARG A 762 24.68 -5.04 -26.24
N LYS A 763 25.83 -5.70 -26.02
CA LYS A 763 27.01 -5.62 -26.91
C LYS A 763 27.52 -6.94 -27.49
N ASP A 764 27.06 -8.08 -27.01
CA ASP A 764 27.59 -9.40 -27.38
C ASP A 764 27.15 -9.90 -28.76
N VAL A 765 26.07 -9.34 -29.31
CA VAL A 765 25.53 -9.70 -30.63
C VAL A 765 25.25 -8.48 -31.49
N LYS A 766 25.30 -8.64 -32.81
CA LYS A 766 24.91 -7.57 -33.74
C LYS A 766 23.38 -7.54 -33.88
N LYS A 767 22.81 -6.35 -34.05
CA LYS A 767 21.37 -6.22 -34.32
C LYS A 767 20.98 -6.99 -35.59
N GLY A 768 19.94 -7.82 -35.50
CA GLY A 768 19.48 -8.71 -36.57
C GLY A 768 20.11 -10.11 -36.53
N GLU A 769 21.10 -10.35 -35.68
CA GLU A 769 21.69 -11.68 -35.49
C GLU A 769 20.74 -12.57 -34.67
N ALA A 770 20.48 -13.78 -35.16
CA ALA A 770 19.67 -14.76 -34.44
C ALA A 770 20.50 -15.39 -33.31
N ASN A 771 19.97 -15.34 -32.10
CA ASN A 771 20.61 -15.85 -30.89
C ASN A 771 19.58 -16.21 -29.83
N SER A 772 20.01 -16.91 -28.78
CA SER A 772 19.15 -17.28 -27.65
C SER A 772 19.57 -16.61 -26.35
N ILE A 773 18.57 -16.13 -25.62
CA ILE A 773 18.69 -15.69 -24.22
C ILE A 773 17.68 -16.42 -23.35
N LEU A 774 18.03 -16.63 -22.09
CA LEU A 774 17.20 -17.30 -21.11
C LEU A 774 17.11 -16.42 -19.87
N SER A 775 15.89 -16.12 -19.42
CA SER A 775 15.67 -15.21 -18.30
C SER A 775 14.71 -15.75 -17.26
N SER A 776 14.83 -15.28 -16.02
CA SER A 776 13.86 -15.55 -14.96
C SER A 776 12.74 -14.51 -14.92
N TYR A 777 12.54 -13.76 -16.01
CA TYR A 777 11.52 -12.72 -16.14
C TYR A 777 10.15 -13.33 -16.47
N ASN A 778 9.22 -12.53 -16.98
CA ASN A 778 7.85 -12.96 -17.31
C ASN A 778 7.53 -12.84 -18.81
N ARG A 779 8.12 -11.90 -19.53
CA ARG A 779 7.73 -11.55 -20.90
C ARG A 779 8.90 -11.67 -21.88
N ASN A 780 8.63 -12.32 -23.01
CA ASN A 780 9.59 -12.65 -24.06
C ASN A 780 9.08 -12.33 -25.47
N PHE A 781 8.27 -11.27 -25.63
CA PHE A 781 7.86 -10.83 -26.96
C PHE A 781 9.07 -10.40 -27.80
N THR A 782 8.92 -10.49 -29.12
CA THR A 782 9.95 -10.14 -30.11
C THR A 782 10.60 -8.79 -29.81
N GLY A 783 11.92 -8.78 -29.67
CA GLY A 783 12.73 -7.57 -29.43
C GLY A 783 12.50 -6.90 -28.07
N ARG A 784 11.79 -7.53 -27.13
CA ARG A 784 11.48 -6.91 -25.82
C ARG A 784 12.73 -6.58 -25.00
N ASN A 785 13.69 -7.51 -24.92
CA ASN A 785 14.80 -7.40 -23.97
C ASN A 785 15.96 -6.53 -24.47
N ASP A 786 16.16 -6.47 -25.79
CA ASP A 786 17.35 -5.83 -26.41
C ASP A 786 17.05 -5.11 -27.75
N ALA A 787 15.78 -4.99 -28.13
CA ALA A 787 15.34 -4.44 -29.43
C ALA A 787 15.88 -5.18 -30.66
N ASN A 788 16.37 -6.43 -30.51
CA ASN A 788 16.73 -7.30 -31.62
C ASN A 788 15.57 -8.28 -31.93
N PRO A 789 14.88 -8.14 -33.08
CA PRO A 789 13.76 -9.02 -33.41
C PRO A 789 14.18 -10.48 -33.66
N ALA A 790 15.47 -10.74 -33.93
CA ALA A 790 15.99 -12.09 -34.17
C ALA A 790 16.34 -12.85 -32.88
N THR A 791 16.30 -12.17 -31.71
CA THR A 791 16.60 -12.80 -30.42
C THR A 791 15.44 -13.68 -29.96
N HIS A 792 15.76 -14.95 -29.75
CA HIS A 792 14.86 -15.95 -29.19
C HIS A 792 14.95 -15.88 -27.66
N SER A 793 13.91 -15.35 -27.02
CA SER A 793 13.90 -15.11 -25.58
C SER A 793 13.05 -16.16 -24.88
N PHE A 794 13.65 -16.87 -23.94
CA PHE A 794 12.98 -17.89 -23.15
C PHE A 794 12.84 -17.43 -21.70
N VAL A 795 11.71 -17.76 -21.07
CA VAL A 795 11.43 -17.46 -19.66
C VAL A 795 11.29 -18.74 -18.85
N THR A 796 11.96 -18.79 -17.70
CA THR A 796 11.96 -19.96 -16.80
C THR A 796 12.24 -19.55 -15.35
N SER A 797 12.52 -20.49 -14.45
CA SER A 797 12.96 -20.24 -13.08
C SER A 797 14.41 -19.76 -13.03
N PRO A 798 14.83 -19.00 -12.00
CA PRO A 798 16.24 -18.63 -11.83
C PRO A 798 17.14 -19.88 -11.74
N ASP A 799 16.62 -20.99 -11.22
CA ASP A 799 17.32 -22.27 -11.13
C ASP A 799 17.75 -22.80 -12.51
N LEU A 800 16.80 -22.87 -13.46
CA LEU A 800 17.10 -23.33 -14.81
C LEU A 800 17.96 -22.31 -15.58
N VAL A 801 17.79 -21.01 -15.34
CA VAL A 801 18.68 -20.00 -15.94
C VAL A 801 20.13 -20.27 -15.53
N VAL A 802 20.42 -20.47 -14.24
CA VAL A 802 21.78 -20.75 -13.78
C VAL A 802 22.29 -22.08 -14.36
N ALA A 803 21.48 -23.14 -14.30
CA ALA A 803 21.87 -24.46 -14.82
C ALA A 803 22.23 -24.44 -16.32
N LEU A 804 21.42 -23.79 -17.15
CA LEU A 804 21.69 -23.70 -18.59
C LEU A 804 22.82 -22.70 -18.90
N THR A 805 23.04 -21.69 -18.06
CA THR A 805 24.19 -20.76 -18.16
C THR A 805 25.52 -21.47 -17.90
N ILE A 806 25.54 -22.43 -16.98
CA ILE A 806 26.70 -23.31 -16.74
C ILE A 806 27.02 -24.12 -18.01
N ALA A 807 25.99 -24.69 -18.64
CA ALA A 807 26.16 -25.50 -19.85
C ALA A 807 26.48 -24.67 -21.12
N GLY A 808 25.96 -23.44 -21.19
CA GLY A 808 26.01 -22.56 -22.36
C GLY A 808 25.21 -23.10 -23.56
N ASP A 809 24.26 -24.00 -23.33
CA ASP A 809 23.52 -24.73 -24.36
C ASP A 809 22.07 -24.96 -23.90
N LEU A 810 21.11 -24.58 -24.74
CA LEU A 810 19.68 -24.76 -24.48
C LEU A 810 19.23 -26.22 -24.40
N LYS A 811 20.02 -27.15 -24.95
CA LYS A 811 19.70 -28.58 -24.96
C LYS A 811 20.00 -29.30 -23.64
N PHE A 812 20.65 -28.61 -22.69
CA PHE A 812 21.05 -29.20 -21.41
C PHE A 812 19.85 -29.37 -20.47
N ASN A 813 19.68 -30.59 -19.96
CA ASN A 813 18.68 -30.91 -18.94
C ASN A 813 19.36 -31.26 -17.60
N PRO A 814 19.30 -30.40 -16.56
CA PRO A 814 19.95 -30.68 -15.28
C PRO A 814 19.37 -31.89 -14.53
N LEU A 815 18.18 -32.36 -14.89
CA LEU A 815 17.55 -33.53 -14.28
C LEU A 815 18.11 -34.85 -14.81
N THR A 816 18.80 -34.87 -15.95
CA THR A 816 19.27 -36.12 -16.58
C THR A 816 20.73 -36.07 -16.98
N ASP A 817 21.21 -34.92 -17.43
CA ASP A 817 22.47 -34.81 -18.15
C ASP A 817 23.65 -34.61 -17.20
N THR A 818 24.86 -34.89 -17.70
CA THR A 818 26.12 -34.68 -16.98
C THR A 818 26.94 -33.56 -17.61
N LEU A 819 27.78 -32.93 -16.81
CA LEU A 819 28.79 -31.95 -17.20
C LEU A 819 30.19 -32.51 -16.91
N LYS A 820 31.21 -31.93 -17.53
CA LYS A 820 32.61 -32.27 -17.26
C LYS A 820 33.24 -31.24 -16.33
N ASP A 821 33.84 -31.70 -15.24
CA ASP A 821 34.60 -30.85 -14.33
C ASP A 821 35.95 -30.42 -14.93
N LYS A 822 36.71 -29.61 -14.16
CA LYS A 822 38.05 -29.13 -14.56
C LYS A 822 39.06 -30.25 -14.86
N ASP A 823 38.84 -31.45 -14.32
CA ASP A 823 39.70 -32.62 -14.48
C ASP A 823 39.15 -33.59 -15.56
N GLY A 824 38.05 -33.20 -16.23
CA GLY A 824 37.39 -33.96 -17.30
C GLY A 824 36.45 -35.07 -16.82
N LYS A 825 36.19 -35.17 -15.50
CA LYS A 825 35.29 -36.17 -14.92
C LYS A 825 33.84 -35.73 -15.04
N GLU A 826 32.96 -36.69 -15.31
CA GLU A 826 31.52 -36.45 -15.37
C GLU A 826 30.93 -36.28 -13.97
N PHE A 827 30.08 -35.26 -13.83
CA PHE A 827 29.25 -35.04 -12.66
C PHE A 827 27.88 -34.51 -13.09
N LYS A 828 26.91 -34.55 -12.18
CA LYS A 828 25.57 -34.02 -12.38
C LYS A 828 25.31 -32.95 -11.34
N LEU A 829 24.67 -31.84 -11.76
CA LEU A 829 24.30 -30.77 -10.85
C LEU A 829 23.32 -31.29 -9.79
N LYS A 830 23.56 -30.91 -8.54
CA LYS A 830 22.62 -31.21 -7.45
C LYS A 830 21.35 -30.36 -7.61
N PRO A 831 20.18 -30.88 -7.23
CA PRO A 831 18.98 -30.05 -7.11
C PRO A 831 19.23 -28.84 -6.19
N PRO A 832 18.70 -27.65 -6.54
CA PRO A 832 18.91 -26.44 -5.77
C PRO A 832 18.37 -26.55 -4.33
N THR A 833 19.06 -25.90 -3.41
CA THR A 833 18.64 -25.70 -2.02
C THR A 833 18.67 -24.21 -1.69
N GLY A 834 17.84 -23.76 -0.75
CA GLY A 834 17.82 -22.36 -0.35
C GLY A 834 16.76 -22.10 0.69
N ASP A 835 17.00 -21.14 1.57
CA ASP A 835 16.02 -20.72 2.56
C ASP A 835 15.03 -19.73 1.94
N GLY A 836 13.74 -19.84 2.28
CA GLY A 836 12.71 -18.93 1.80
C GLY A 836 12.82 -17.51 2.38
N LEU A 837 13.48 -17.36 3.53
CA LEU A 837 13.67 -16.12 4.27
C LEU A 837 15.08 -16.10 4.89
N PRO A 838 15.63 -14.93 5.25
CA PRO A 838 16.93 -14.83 5.92
C PRO A 838 16.98 -15.60 7.24
N LYS A 839 18.05 -16.36 7.50
CA LYS A 839 18.21 -17.14 8.74
C LYS A 839 18.28 -16.30 10.00
N SER A 840 18.72 -15.05 9.90
CA SER A 840 18.71 -14.09 11.00
C SER A 840 17.30 -13.73 11.47
N GLY A 841 16.28 -14.01 10.63
CA GLY A 841 14.89 -13.64 10.85
C GLY A 841 14.57 -12.21 10.42
N ASP A 842 15.52 -11.49 9.81
CA ASP A 842 15.34 -10.11 9.38
C ASP A 842 16.11 -9.76 8.09
N TYR A 843 15.55 -8.79 7.37
CA TYR A 843 16.18 -8.19 6.20
C TYR A 843 17.04 -6.98 6.59
N ASP A 844 18.20 -6.83 5.94
CA ASP A 844 19.00 -5.61 5.97
C ASP A 844 18.31 -4.56 5.06
N PRO A 845 17.87 -3.40 5.59
CA PRO A 845 17.19 -2.39 4.77
C PRO A 845 18.11 -1.72 3.73
N GLY A 846 19.43 -1.84 3.87
CA GLY A 846 20.40 -1.18 3.02
C GLY A 846 20.37 0.35 3.14
N ARG A 847 20.57 1.03 2.01
CA ARG A 847 20.58 2.51 1.95
C ARG A 847 19.17 3.10 2.09
N ASP A 848 19.07 4.26 2.74
CA ASP A 848 17.81 5.02 2.80
C ASP A 848 17.48 5.61 1.42
N THR A 849 16.51 4.99 0.77
CA THR A 849 16.08 5.31 -0.59
C THR A 849 14.69 5.92 -0.65
N TYR A 850 14.02 6.11 0.49
CA TYR A 850 12.68 6.70 0.53
C TYR A 850 12.74 8.20 0.85
N GLN A 851 11.85 8.96 0.22
CA GLN A 851 11.60 10.35 0.50
C GLN A 851 10.13 10.50 0.88
N ALA A 852 9.89 10.77 2.16
CA ALA A 852 8.56 11.13 2.64
C ALA A 852 8.16 12.53 2.12
N PRO A 853 6.86 12.77 1.89
CA PRO A 853 6.37 14.12 1.64
C PRO A 853 6.64 15.01 2.87
N PRO A 854 7.08 16.27 2.70
CA PRO A 854 7.27 17.18 3.82
C PRO A 854 5.91 17.60 4.42
N GLU A 855 5.91 18.05 5.68
CA GLU A 855 4.70 18.62 6.31
C GLU A 855 4.28 19.93 5.61
N GLU A 856 5.24 20.81 5.31
CA GLU A 856 5.06 22.13 4.68
C GLU A 856 5.06 22.06 3.14
N ARG A 857 4.00 21.47 2.56
CA ARG A 857 3.92 21.19 1.10
C ARG A 857 3.62 22.42 0.23
N ALA A 858 2.98 23.45 0.78
CA ALA A 858 2.53 24.63 0.02
C ALA A 858 3.70 25.43 -0.59
N SER A 859 4.88 25.34 0.04
CA SER A 859 6.11 26.00 -0.43
C SER A 859 6.83 25.24 -1.56
N VAL A 860 6.41 24.00 -1.86
CA VAL A 860 7.06 23.18 -2.89
C VAL A 860 6.55 23.59 -4.27
N GLU A 861 7.49 24.03 -5.12
CA GLU A 861 7.24 24.31 -6.52
C GLU A 861 7.60 23.11 -7.40
N VAL A 862 6.67 22.74 -8.29
CA VAL A 862 6.90 21.77 -9.35
C VAL A 862 7.12 22.55 -10.62
N GLN A 863 8.33 22.51 -11.16
CA GLN A 863 8.68 23.23 -12.37
C GLN A 863 8.83 22.25 -13.53
N VAL A 864 8.10 22.54 -14.61
CA VAL A 864 8.26 21.89 -15.92
C VAL A 864 8.74 22.98 -16.88
N SER A 865 9.95 22.86 -17.41
CA SER A 865 10.47 23.85 -18.35
C SER A 865 9.59 23.89 -19.60
N PRO A 866 9.13 25.07 -20.07
CA PRO A 866 8.36 25.19 -21.31
C PRO A 866 9.13 24.75 -22.57
N THR A 867 10.45 24.60 -22.47
CA THR A 867 11.36 24.18 -23.55
C THR A 867 11.95 22.78 -23.31
N SER A 868 11.48 22.08 -22.27
CA SER A 868 11.89 20.71 -21.99
C SER A 868 11.58 19.79 -23.17
N ASP A 869 12.50 18.90 -23.50
CA ASP A 869 12.27 17.80 -24.44
C ASP A 869 11.82 16.52 -23.73
N ARG A 870 11.81 16.50 -22.39
CA ARG A 870 11.47 15.35 -21.52
C ARG A 870 10.06 15.42 -20.93
N LEU A 871 9.60 16.61 -20.57
CA LEU A 871 8.37 16.85 -19.82
C LEU A 871 7.53 17.94 -20.52
N GLN A 872 6.22 17.75 -20.60
CA GLN A 872 5.31 18.69 -21.25
C GLN A 872 4.03 18.83 -20.42
N ILE A 873 3.64 20.06 -20.10
CA ILE A 873 2.32 20.32 -19.51
C ILE A 873 1.24 19.97 -20.53
N LEU A 874 0.25 19.20 -20.08
CA LEU A 874 -0.84 18.76 -20.95
C LEU A 874 -1.83 19.88 -21.22
N SER A 875 -2.33 19.92 -22.46
CA SER A 875 -3.50 20.71 -22.83
C SER A 875 -4.74 19.81 -22.85
N PRO A 876 -5.91 20.29 -22.39
CA PRO A 876 -7.16 19.55 -22.49
C PRO A 876 -7.45 19.14 -23.94
N PHE A 877 -7.96 17.93 -24.15
CA PHE A 877 -8.43 17.50 -25.47
C PHE A 877 -9.76 18.16 -25.83
N ASP A 878 -10.01 18.33 -27.12
CA ASP A 878 -11.29 18.88 -27.61
C ASP A 878 -12.48 17.97 -27.23
N ALA A 879 -13.59 18.58 -26.84
CA ALA A 879 -14.86 17.88 -26.65
C ALA A 879 -15.43 17.36 -27.99
N TRP A 880 -16.32 16.38 -27.92
CA TRP A 880 -17.06 15.93 -29.10
C TRP A 880 -17.97 17.05 -29.60
N ASP A 881 -18.05 17.21 -30.92
CA ASP A 881 -18.82 18.26 -31.60
C ASP A 881 -20.33 17.95 -31.73
N GLY A 882 -20.76 16.78 -31.23
CA GLY A 882 -22.15 16.32 -31.27
C GLY A 882 -22.58 15.75 -32.61
N LYS A 883 -21.65 15.49 -33.54
CA LYS A 883 -21.95 15.05 -34.91
C LYS A 883 -21.34 13.70 -35.24
N ASP A 884 -21.97 13.02 -36.19
CA ASP A 884 -21.37 11.88 -36.88
C ASP A 884 -20.11 12.31 -37.62
N GLN A 885 -19.18 11.38 -37.76
CA GLN A 885 -17.89 11.63 -38.39
C GLN A 885 -17.85 10.85 -39.70
N LEU A 886 -17.90 11.57 -40.82
CA LEU A 886 -18.09 11.00 -42.15
C LEU A 886 -16.78 11.02 -42.94
N ASP A 887 -16.67 10.13 -43.93
CA ASP A 887 -15.58 10.08 -44.91
C ASP A 887 -14.17 9.92 -44.27
N LEU A 888 -14.08 9.17 -43.17
CA LEU A 888 -12.84 8.97 -42.42
C LEU A 888 -11.90 8.01 -43.14
N PRO A 889 -10.61 8.36 -43.34
CA PRO A 889 -9.61 7.41 -43.77
C PRO A 889 -9.28 6.39 -42.68
N ILE A 890 -8.96 5.17 -43.10
CA ILE A 890 -8.31 4.16 -42.28
C ILE A 890 -6.80 4.50 -42.27
N LEU A 891 -6.25 4.91 -41.11
CA LEU A 891 -4.83 5.22 -41.00
C LEU A 891 -3.97 3.96 -41.21
N ILE A 892 -4.40 2.86 -40.60
CA ILE A 892 -3.77 1.54 -40.73
C ILE A 892 -4.81 0.45 -40.46
N LYS A 893 -4.78 -0.61 -41.28
CA LYS A 893 -5.40 -1.90 -40.96
C LYS A 893 -4.31 -2.82 -40.42
N ALA A 894 -4.27 -3.00 -39.11
CA ALA A 894 -3.24 -3.79 -38.43
C ALA A 894 -3.54 -5.29 -38.55
N LYS A 895 -2.59 -6.05 -39.09
CA LYS A 895 -2.70 -7.51 -39.30
C LYS A 895 -2.10 -8.29 -38.13
N GLY A 896 -2.87 -9.19 -37.54
CA GLY A 896 -2.39 -10.07 -36.47
C GLY A 896 -2.15 -9.36 -35.15
N LYS A 897 -1.22 -9.91 -34.35
CA LYS A 897 -0.98 -9.46 -32.97
C LYS A 897 -0.46 -8.03 -32.92
N THR A 898 -1.22 -7.14 -32.27
CA THR A 898 -0.84 -5.73 -32.06
C THR A 898 -0.85 -5.40 -30.56
N THR A 899 0.30 -5.58 -29.91
CA THR A 899 0.51 -5.26 -28.48
C THR A 899 0.71 -3.76 -28.24
N THR A 900 0.65 -3.30 -26.98
CA THR A 900 1.01 -1.91 -26.64
C THR A 900 2.46 -1.54 -26.95
N ASP A 901 3.37 -2.52 -27.06
CA ASP A 901 4.72 -2.28 -27.57
C ASP A 901 4.72 -1.99 -29.08
N HIS A 902 3.79 -2.54 -29.87
CA HIS A 902 3.64 -2.17 -31.29
C HIS A 902 2.98 -0.78 -31.48
N ILE A 903 2.11 -0.39 -30.55
CA ILE A 903 1.39 0.90 -30.56
C ILE A 903 2.27 2.04 -30.05
N SER A 904 2.97 1.86 -28.92
CA SER A 904 3.83 2.87 -28.29
C SER A 904 5.03 2.17 -27.68
N MET A 905 6.11 2.05 -28.46
CA MET A 905 7.31 1.30 -28.07
C MET A 905 7.95 1.83 -26.77
N ALA A 906 8.62 0.95 -26.03
CA ALA A 906 9.45 1.30 -24.87
C ALA A 906 10.90 1.62 -25.30
N GLY A 907 11.91 1.03 -24.65
CA GLY A 907 13.33 1.20 -25.00
C GLY A 907 13.73 2.68 -25.09
N PRO A 908 14.23 3.16 -26.25
CA PRO A 908 14.71 4.54 -26.40
C PRO A 908 13.61 5.61 -26.27
N TRP A 909 12.33 5.22 -26.30
CA TRP A 909 11.20 6.13 -26.18
C TRP A 909 10.82 6.45 -24.73
N LEU A 910 11.33 5.68 -23.76
CA LEU A 910 11.05 5.91 -22.33
C LEU A 910 11.48 7.30 -21.87
N LYS A 911 12.50 7.88 -22.52
CA LYS A 911 12.93 9.26 -22.25
C LYS A 911 11.83 10.30 -22.49
N TYR A 912 10.86 10.04 -23.37
CA TYR A 912 9.79 11.00 -23.72
C TYR A 912 8.46 10.71 -23.01
N ARG A 913 8.43 9.84 -21.99
CA ARG A 913 7.17 9.45 -21.33
C ARG A 913 6.42 10.60 -20.65
N GLY A 914 7.10 11.69 -20.28
CA GLY A 914 6.46 12.91 -19.79
C GLY A 914 6.16 13.95 -20.88
N HIS A 915 6.49 13.69 -22.15
CA HIS A 915 6.31 14.64 -23.26
C HIS A 915 5.46 14.02 -24.38
N LEU A 916 4.16 14.31 -24.36
CA LEU A 916 3.16 13.67 -25.23
C LEU A 916 3.45 13.86 -26.72
N ASP A 917 3.84 15.07 -27.15
CA ASP A 917 4.10 15.29 -28.58
C ASP A 917 5.34 14.54 -29.09
N ASN A 918 6.43 14.49 -28.31
CA ASN A 918 7.66 13.77 -28.68
C ASN A 918 7.45 12.26 -28.72
N ILE A 919 6.77 11.69 -27.72
CA ILE A 919 6.53 10.24 -27.70
C ILE A 919 5.59 9.79 -28.82
N SER A 920 4.64 10.64 -29.24
CA SER A 920 3.73 10.36 -30.36
C SER A 920 4.43 10.10 -31.70
N ASN A 921 5.73 10.38 -31.82
CA ASN A 921 6.54 9.98 -32.99
C ASN A 921 6.81 8.47 -33.07
N ASN A 922 6.37 7.68 -32.09
CA ASN A 922 6.44 6.22 -32.13
C ASN A 922 5.07 5.53 -32.29
N MET A 923 4.00 6.31 -32.49
CA MET A 923 2.65 5.79 -32.60
C MET A 923 2.56 4.77 -33.75
N LEU A 924 2.22 3.52 -33.40
CA LEU A 924 1.96 2.39 -34.30
C LEU A 924 3.11 1.98 -35.23
N ILE A 925 4.35 2.38 -34.92
CA ILE A 925 5.50 2.03 -35.79
C ILE A 925 5.86 0.54 -35.76
N GLY A 926 5.39 -0.22 -34.77
CA GLY A 926 5.55 -1.67 -34.73
C GLY A 926 4.40 -2.43 -35.39
N ALA A 927 3.26 -1.80 -35.64
CA ALA A 927 2.08 -2.50 -36.17
C ALA A 927 2.29 -2.91 -37.64
N ILE A 928 1.93 -4.15 -37.97
CA ILE A 928 2.06 -4.69 -39.33
C ILE A 928 0.87 -4.23 -40.17
N ASN A 929 1.12 -3.48 -41.24
CA ASN A 929 0.08 -2.99 -42.13
C ASN A 929 -0.39 -4.10 -43.07
N ALA A 930 -1.70 -4.36 -43.12
CA ALA A 930 -2.31 -5.35 -44.00
C ALA A 930 -2.12 -5.04 -45.50
N ALA A 931 -1.90 -3.78 -45.87
CA ALA A 931 -1.76 -3.36 -47.27
C ALA A 931 -0.47 -3.84 -47.93
N ASN A 932 0.63 -3.93 -47.17
CA ASN A 932 1.97 -4.24 -47.70
C ASN A 932 2.75 -5.28 -46.87
N GLY A 933 2.25 -5.67 -45.69
CA GLY A 933 2.95 -6.58 -44.77
C GLY A 933 4.15 -5.96 -44.06
N GLU A 934 4.33 -4.63 -44.14
CA GLU A 934 5.46 -3.91 -43.53
C GLU A 934 5.02 -3.19 -42.24
N ALA A 935 5.96 -3.00 -41.32
CA ALA A 935 5.78 -2.13 -40.15
C ALA A 935 6.09 -0.67 -40.50
N ASN A 936 5.43 0.27 -39.83
CA ASN A 936 5.67 1.73 -39.96
C ASN A 936 5.60 2.27 -41.40
N LYS A 937 4.70 1.73 -42.25
CA LYS A 937 4.60 2.17 -43.63
C LYS A 937 3.15 2.10 -44.12
N VAL A 938 2.53 3.27 -44.25
CA VAL A 938 1.12 3.44 -44.62
C VAL A 938 1.00 4.44 -45.75
N GLU A 939 -0.03 4.27 -46.58
CA GLU A 939 -0.33 5.19 -47.67
C GLU A 939 -1.13 6.38 -47.14
N ASN A 940 -0.71 7.59 -47.51
CA ASN A 940 -1.48 8.79 -47.25
C ASN A 940 -2.61 8.91 -48.27
N PHE A 941 -3.87 8.84 -47.83
CA PHE A 941 -5.03 8.80 -48.74
C PHE A 941 -5.18 10.07 -49.60
N GLN A 942 -4.59 11.20 -49.20
CA GLN A 942 -4.67 12.44 -49.97
C GLN A 942 -3.62 12.51 -51.09
N THR A 943 -2.41 11.97 -50.85
CA THR A 943 -1.27 12.11 -51.77
C THR A 943 -0.95 10.81 -52.52
N GLY A 944 -1.38 9.65 -52.01
CA GLY A 944 -0.98 8.33 -52.50
C GLY A 944 0.46 7.95 -52.14
N GLU A 945 1.15 8.76 -51.31
CA GLU A 945 2.54 8.50 -50.91
C GLU A 945 2.60 7.59 -49.69
N TRP A 946 3.59 6.69 -49.66
CA TRP A 946 3.86 5.81 -48.53
C TRP A 946 4.83 6.47 -47.56
N ASP A 947 4.44 6.58 -46.29
CA ASP A 947 5.26 7.21 -45.24
C ASP A 947 5.06 6.50 -43.89
N ALA A 948 5.82 6.94 -42.89
CA ALA A 948 5.71 6.50 -41.51
C ALA A 948 4.32 6.82 -40.93
N VAL A 949 3.77 5.90 -40.13
CA VAL A 949 2.45 6.04 -39.49
C VAL A 949 2.29 7.37 -38.74
N PRO A 950 3.22 7.81 -37.86
CA PRO A 950 3.08 9.07 -37.15
C PRO A 950 3.21 10.30 -38.07
N ALA A 951 3.98 10.22 -39.16
CA ALA A 951 4.11 11.30 -40.13
C ALA A 951 2.80 11.52 -40.89
N THR A 952 2.19 10.43 -41.37
CA THR A 952 0.87 10.45 -42.02
C THR A 952 -0.22 10.95 -41.07
N ALA A 953 -0.25 10.48 -39.82
CA ALA A 953 -1.22 10.95 -38.83
C ALA A 953 -1.07 12.44 -38.49
N ARG A 954 0.17 12.95 -38.42
CA ARG A 954 0.43 14.40 -38.25
C ARG A 954 -0.04 15.21 -39.47
N ALA A 955 0.14 14.70 -40.69
CA ALA A 955 -0.37 15.35 -41.90
C ALA A 955 -1.90 15.44 -41.87
N TYR A 956 -2.59 14.35 -41.49
CA TYR A 956 -4.05 14.36 -41.30
C TYR A 956 -4.48 15.37 -40.24
N LYS A 957 -3.87 15.36 -39.04
CA LYS A 957 -4.17 16.31 -37.97
C LYS A 957 -4.00 17.76 -38.43
N LYS A 958 -2.91 18.08 -39.13
CA LYS A 958 -2.64 19.44 -39.66
C LYS A 958 -3.73 19.90 -40.62
N ASN A 959 -4.30 18.99 -41.39
CA ASN A 959 -5.39 19.25 -42.34
C ASN A 959 -6.78 19.12 -41.72
N GLY A 960 -6.90 18.92 -40.40
CA GLY A 960 -8.17 18.76 -39.70
C GLY A 960 -8.88 17.42 -39.97
N ILE A 961 -8.16 16.42 -40.48
CA ILE A 961 -8.71 15.13 -40.86
C ILE A 961 -8.61 14.16 -39.68
N LYS A 962 -9.77 13.67 -39.22
CA LYS A 962 -9.87 12.57 -38.26
C LYS A 962 -9.66 11.24 -38.97
N TRP A 963 -9.27 10.21 -38.23
CA TRP A 963 -9.01 8.88 -38.79
C TRP A 963 -9.38 7.76 -37.83
N VAL A 964 -9.46 6.54 -38.36
CA VAL A 964 -9.67 5.31 -37.58
C VAL A 964 -8.53 4.31 -37.76
N VAL A 965 -8.43 3.34 -36.85
CA VAL A 965 -7.61 2.13 -37.01
C VAL A 965 -8.52 0.93 -37.07
N ILE A 966 -8.22 -0.01 -37.96
CA ILE A 966 -8.83 -1.34 -37.98
C ILE A 966 -7.83 -2.34 -37.41
N GLY A 967 -8.17 -3.01 -36.31
CA GLY A 967 -7.30 -3.97 -35.62
C GLY A 967 -7.89 -5.38 -35.57
N ASP A 968 -7.02 -6.36 -35.31
CA ASP A 968 -7.36 -7.77 -35.23
C ASP A 968 -7.79 -8.16 -33.79
N TRP A 969 -7.60 -9.41 -33.40
CA TRP A 969 -7.87 -9.92 -32.05
C TRP A 969 -6.91 -9.39 -30.97
N ASN A 970 -7.45 -9.19 -29.77
CA ASN A 970 -6.72 -8.83 -28.54
C ASN A 970 -5.83 -7.59 -28.72
N TYR A 971 -6.34 -6.58 -29.43
CA TYR A 971 -5.61 -5.36 -29.72
C TYR A 971 -5.25 -4.60 -28.43
N GLY A 972 -4.00 -4.14 -28.35
CA GLY A 972 -3.47 -3.50 -27.16
C GLY A 972 -3.09 -4.46 -26.04
N GLU A 973 -2.82 -5.73 -26.34
CA GLU A 973 -2.27 -6.69 -25.38
C GLU A 973 -0.97 -6.17 -24.76
N GLY A 974 -0.76 -6.44 -23.47
CA GLY A 974 0.54 -6.28 -22.83
C GLY A 974 0.60 -5.19 -21.76
N SER A 975 1.53 -4.24 -21.93
CA SER A 975 1.88 -3.27 -20.88
C SER A 975 0.76 -2.24 -20.69
N SER A 976 0.56 -1.76 -19.46
CA SER A 976 -0.53 -0.84 -19.06
C SER A 976 -0.42 0.59 -19.56
N ARG A 977 0.65 0.94 -20.30
CA ARG A 977 0.99 2.30 -20.74
C ARG A 977 -0.20 3.02 -21.40
N GLU A 978 -0.62 4.13 -20.80
CA GLU A 978 -1.71 4.96 -21.33
C GLU A 978 -1.33 5.76 -22.57
N HIS A 979 -0.03 5.90 -22.86
CA HIS A 979 0.46 6.56 -24.07
C HIS A 979 -0.07 5.89 -25.34
N ALA A 980 -0.30 4.58 -25.32
CA ALA A 980 -0.93 3.85 -26.42
C ALA A 980 -2.35 4.36 -26.76
N ALA A 981 -3.01 5.08 -25.86
CA ALA A 981 -4.28 5.78 -26.10
C ALA A 981 -4.10 7.30 -26.28
N LEU A 982 -3.20 7.93 -25.51
CA LEU A 982 -2.93 9.37 -25.61
C LEU A 982 -2.34 9.76 -26.96
N GLU A 983 -1.44 8.96 -27.53
CA GLU A 983 -0.77 9.27 -28.80
C GLU A 983 -1.74 9.23 -29.99
N PRO A 984 -2.56 8.17 -30.20
CA PRO A 984 -3.65 8.21 -31.18
C PRO A 984 -4.58 9.42 -31.01
N ARG A 985 -4.99 9.71 -29.78
CA ARG A 985 -5.86 10.85 -29.49
C ARG A 985 -5.20 12.18 -29.84
N HIS A 986 -3.92 12.34 -29.47
CA HIS A 986 -3.12 13.52 -29.76
C HIS A 986 -2.91 13.71 -31.26
N LEU A 987 -2.69 12.64 -32.01
CA LEU A 987 -2.48 12.69 -33.46
C LEU A 987 -3.77 12.69 -34.30
N GLY A 988 -4.93 12.97 -33.67
CA GLY A 988 -6.19 13.22 -34.38
C GLY A 988 -7.06 11.98 -34.61
N GLY A 989 -6.72 10.84 -34.01
CA GLY A 989 -7.53 9.63 -34.09
C GLY A 989 -8.88 9.80 -33.40
N LEU A 990 -9.90 9.17 -33.97
CA LEU A 990 -11.28 9.15 -33.44
C LEU A 990 -11.61 7.81 -32.80
N ALA A 991 -11.45 6.73 -33.56
CA ALA A 991 -11.90 5.39 -33.18
C ALA A 991 -10.83 4.34 -33.48
N ILE A 992 -10.79 3.31 -32.64
CA ILE A 992 -10.05 2.08 -32.89
C ILE A 992 -11.09 0.97 -32.97
N ILE A 993 -11.12 0.22 -34.06
CA ILE A 993 -12.18 -0.74 -34.38
C ILE A 993 -11.55 -2.12 -34.52
N THR A 994 -11.91 -3.06 -33.67
CA THR A 994 -11.16 -4.33 -33.56
C THR A 994 -12.06 -5.55 -33.48
N ARG A 995 -11.49 -6.75 -33.64
CA ARG A 995 -12.24 -7.98 -33.31
C ARG A 995 -12.39 -8.13 -31.79
N SER A 996 -11.36 -7.75 -31.02
CA SER A 996 -11.43 -7.63 -29.56
C SER A 996 -10.27 -6.80 -28.99
N PHE A 997 -10.44 -6.27 -27.78
CA PHE A 997 -9.41 -5.51 -27.05
C PHE A 997 -8.87 -6.24 -25.84
N ALA A 998 -7.64 -5.89 -25.44
CA ALA A 998 -7.16 -6.12 -24.08
C ALA A 998 -7.76 -5.08 -23.10
N ARG A 999 -8.12 -5.53 -21.88
CA ARG A 999 -8.87 -4.73 -20.89
C ARG A 999 -8.30 -3.33 -20.62
N ILE A 1000 -7.03 -3.24 -20.23
CA ILE A 1000 -6.42 -1.96 -19.82
C ILE A 1000 -6.40 -0.97 -20.98
N HIS A 1001 -6.10 -1.45 -22.18
CA HIS A 1001 -6.04 -0.59 -23.35
C HIS A 1001 -7.42 -0.04 -23.74
N GLU A 1002 -8.47 -0.87 -23.67
CA GLU A 1002 -9.85 -0.43 -23.88
C GLU A 1002 -10.22 0.69 -22.91
N THR A 1003 -9.95 0.53 -21.60
CA THR A 1003 -10.20 1.58 -20.60
C THR A 1003 -9.41 2.86 -20.91
N ASN A 1004 -8.13 2.73 -21.25
CA ASN A 1004 -7.30 3.88 -21.60
C ASN A 1004 -7.86 4.66 -22.79
N LEU A 1005 -8.34 3.98 -23.84
CA LEU A 1005 -8.98 4.64 -24.99
C LEU A 1005 -10.22 5.43 -24.58
N LYS A 1006 -11.10 4.85 -23.75
CA LYS A 1006 -12.28 5.54 -23.21
C LYS A 1006 -11.89 6.77 -22.38
N LYS A 1007 -10.88 6.63 -21.51
CA LYS A 1007 -10.38 7.73 -20.66
C LYS A 1007 -9.88 8.93 -21.47
N GLN A 1008 -9.28 8.68 -22.63
CA GLN A 1008 -8.80 9.74 -23.53
C GLN A 1008 -9.86 10.22 -24.54
N GLY A 1009 -11.13 9.82 -24.36
CA GLY A 1009 -12.25 10.25 -25.20
C GLY A 1009 -12.19 9.71 -26.63
N MET A 1010 -11.54 8.56 -26.84
CA MET A 1010 -11.62 7.82 -28.09
C MET A 1010 -12.76 6.80 -28.06
N LEU A 1011 -13.15 6.29 -29.23
CA LEU A 1011 -14.12 5.21 -29.37
C LEU A 1011 -13.42 3.86 -29.59
N PRO A 1012 -13.21 3.03 -28.54
CA PRO A 1012 -12.89 1.63 -28.72
C PRO A 1012 -14.17 0.87 -29.11
N LEU A 1013 -14.19 0.36 -30.34
CA LEU A 1013 -15.34 -0.33 -30.92
C LEU A 1013 -14.92 -1.74 -31.33
N THR A 1014 -15.82 -2.71 -31.14
CA THR A 1014 -15.59 -4.09 -31.58
C THR A 1014 -16.59 -4.47 -32.66
N PHE A 1015 -16.17 -5.19 -33.69
CA PHE A 1015 -17.10 -5.74 -34.68
C PHE A 1015 -18.15 -6.63 -33.99
N SER A 1016 -19.44 -6.36 -34.20
CA SER A 1016 -20.49 -7.26 -33.72
C SER A 1016 -20.42 -8.62 -34.44
N ASN A 1017 -19.97 -8.62 -35.70
CA ASN A 1017 -19.51 -9.81 -36.40
C ASN A 1017 -18.00 -9.70 -36.68
N PRO A 1018 -17.12 -10.43 -35.96
CA PRO A 1018 -15.68 -10.37 -36.16
C PRO A 1018 -15.18 -10.65 -37.58
N GLU A 1019 -15.97 -11.34 -38.42
CA GLU A 1019 -15.63 -11.60 -39.83
C GLU A 1019 -15.71 -10.34 -40.71
N ASP A 1020 -16.40 -9.28 -40.26
CA ASP A 1020 -16.48 -8.03 -41.02
C ASP A 1020 -15.11 -7.34 -41.18
N TYR A 1021 -14.16 -7.63 -40.28
CA TYR A 1021 -12.76 -7.24 -40.44
C TYR A 1021 -12.19 -7.67 -41.80
N ASP A 1022 -12.54 -8.85 -42.30
CA ASP A 1022 -11.98 -9.40 -43.55
C ASP A 1022 -12.56 -8.72 -44.80
N LYS A 1023 -13.71 -8.03 -44.68
CA LYS A 1023 -14.40 -7.36 -45.79
C LYS A 1023 -13.89 -5.94 -46.04
N ILE A 1024 -13.19 -5.35 -45.07
CA ILE A 1024 -12.71 -3.95 -45.12
C ILE A 1024 -11.30 -3.91 -45.72
N ASN A 1025 -11.08 -3.12 -46.77
CA ASN A 1025 -9.75 -2.91 -47.34
C ASN A 1025 -9.05 -1.70 -46.70
N PRO A 1026 -7.70 -1.65 -46.73
CA PRO A 1026 -6.94 -0.52 -46.17
C PRO A 1026 -7.24 0.84 -46.83
N ASP A 1027 -7.69 0.86 -48.08
CA ASP A 1027 -8.02 2.06 -48.86
C ASP A 1027 -9.51 2.41 -48.87
N ASP A 1028 -10.33 1.66 -48.11
CA ASP A 1028 -11.72 2.02 -47.84
C ASP A 1028 -11.79 3.27 -46.94
N LYS A 1029 -12.90 3.98 -47.03
CA LYS A 1029 -13.26 5.02 -46.06
C LYS A 1029 -14.43 4.58 -45.20
N VAL A 1030 -14.61 5.19 -44.04
CA VAL A 1030 -15.70 4.86 -43.13
C VAL A 1030 -16.41 6.07 -42.58
N ASP A 1031 -17.71 5.95 -42.37
CA ASP A 1031 -18.47 6.85 -41.50
C ASP A 1031 -18.66 6.17 -40.13
N ILE A 1032 -18.52 6.94 -39.06
CA ILE A 1032 -18.86 6.52 -37.69
C ILE A 1032 -20.07 7.33 -37.23
N LEU A 1033 -21.22 6.66 -37.12
CA LEU A 1033 -22.47 7.28 -36.68
C LEU A 1033 -22.50 7.42 -35.15
N ALA A 1034 -21.61 8.26 -34.62
CA ALA A 1034 -21.42 8.48 -33.18
C ALA A 1034 -22.66 9.05 -32.48
N THR A 1035 -23.62 9.62 -33.21
CA THR A 1035 -24.90 10.07 -32.64
C THR A 1035 -25.81 8.92 -32.21
N GLU A 1036 -25.55 7.69 -32.68
CA GLU A 1036 -26.27 6.48 -32.25
C GLU A 1036 -25.80 5.96 -30.88
N LEU A 1037 -24.69 6.50 -30.35
CA LEU A 1037 -24.01 5.98 -29.16
C LEU A 1037 -24.92 6.00 -27.92
N ALA A 1038 -25.25 4.81 -27.43
CA ALA A 1038 -26.09 4.61 -26.26
C ALA A 1038 -25.71 3.31 -25.53
N VAL A 1039 -25.86 3.28 -24.21
CA VAL A 1039 -25.49 2.12 -23.38
C VAL A 1039 -26.19 0.86 -23.89
N GLY A 1040 -25.40 -0.21 -24.09
CA GLY A 1040 -25.88 -1.52 -24.53
C GLY A 1040 -26.35 -1.60 -25.98
N LYS A 1041 -26.23 -0.53 -26.79
CA LYS A 1041 -26.65 -0.53 -28.19
C LYS A 1041 -25.43 -0.49 -29.13
N PRO A 1042 -25.34 -1.40 -30.11
CA PRO A 1042 -24.37 -1.25 -31.19
C PRO A 1042 -24.59 0.06 -31.96
N ILE A 1043 -23.52 0.58 -32.56
CA ILE A 1043 -23.57 1.71 -33.49
C ILE A 1043 -23.22 1.26 -34.91
N THR A 1044 -23.65 2.05 -35.88
CA THR A 1044 -23.38 1.77 -37.29
C THR A 1044 -22.07 2.41 -37.73
N MET A 1045 -21.22 1.59 -38.38
CA MET A 1045 -20.15 2.06 -39.25
C MET A 1045 -20.54 1.82 -40.70
N ARG A 1046 -20.59 2.87 -41.51
CA ARG A 1046 -20.78 2.71 -42.95
C ARG A 1046 -19.43 2.64 -43.63
N VAL A 1047 -19.15 1.53 -44.30
CA VAL A 1047 -17.92 1.35 -45.07
C VAL A 1047 -18.18 1.79 -46.51
N HIS A 1048 -17.26 2.58 -47.05
CA HIS A 1048 -17.25 3.06 -48.43
C HIS A 1048 -16.06 2.43 -49.15
N PRO A 1049 -16.25 1.27 -49.79
CA PRO A 1049 -15.19 0.65 -50.56
C PRO A 1049 -14.80 1.52 -51.76
N LYS A 1050 -13.50 1.59 -52.06
CA LYS A 1050 -13.00 2.35 -53.22
C LYS A 1050 -13.68 1.95 -54.54
N ASP A 1051 -13.85 0.64 -54.73
CA ASP A 1051 -14.45 0.03 -55.92
C ASP A 1051 -15.72 -0.78 -55.60
N GLY A 1052 -16.66 -0.19 -54.85
CA GLY A 1052 -17.87 -0.91 -54.44
C GLY A 1052 -19.04 -0.05 -53.95
N LYS A 1053 -20.15 -0.70 -53.63
CA LYS A 1053 -21.27 -0.04 -52.95
C LYS A 1053 -20.98 0.05 -51.46
N ALA A 1054 -21.36 1.17 -50.86
CA ALA A 1054 -21.31 1.33 -49.42
C ALA A 1054 -22.18 0.27 -48.72
N TRP A 1055 -21.73 -0.19 -47.56
CA TRP A 1055 -22.44 -1.18 -46.75
C TRP A 1055 -22.27 -0.87 -45.26
N ASP A 1056 -23.25 -1.30 -44.47
CA ASP A 1056 -23.30 -1.00 -43.04
C ASP A 1056 -22.76 -2.19 -42.23
N CYS A 1057 -21.84 -1.89 -41.32
CA CYS A 1057 -21.26 -2.81 -40.34
C CYS A 1057 -21.73 -2.39 -38.95
N GLN A 1058 -22.14 -3.36 -38.12
CA GLN A 1058 -22.53 -3.10 -36.74
C GLN A 1058 -21.34 -3.23 -35.81
N LEU A 1059 -21.14 -2.22 -34.96
CA LEU A 1059 -20.05 -2.14 -34.00
C LEU A 1059 -20.59 -2.11 -32.58
N SER A 1060 -20.17 -3.07 -31.76
CA SER A 1060 -20.45 -3.14 -30.34
C SER A 1060 -19.47 -2.29 -29.53
N HIS A 1061 -19.87 -1.92 -28.31
CA HIS A 1061 -19.02 -1.25 -27.34
C HIS A 1061 -19.42 -1.61 -25.91
N THR A 1062 -18.57 -1.28 -24.94
CA THR A 1062 -18.82 -1.57 -23.51
C THR A 1062 -18.92 -0.32 -22.63
N PHE A 1063 -19.20 0.85 -23.23
CA PHE A 1063 -19.46 2.10 -22.50
C PHE A 1063 -20.67 1.97 -21.55
N ASN A 1064 -20.50 2.43 -20.32
CA ASN A 1064 -21.59 2.77 -19.40
C ASN A 1064 -21.90 4.30 -19.47
N GLU A 1065 -22.90 4.77 -18.73
CA GLU A 1065 -23.32 6.18 -18.76
C GLU A 1065 -22.18 7.15 -18.42
N GLY A 1066 -21.39 6.86 -17.38
CA GLY A 1066 -20.27 7.72 -16.96
C GLY A 1066 -19.17 7.79 -18.02
N GLN A 1067 -18.87 6.68 -18.66
CA GLN A 1067 -17.87 6.59 -19.73
C GLN A 1067 -18.33 7.30 -21.01
N LEU A 1068 -19.64 7.33 -21.31
CA LEU A 1068 -20.18 8.14 -22.41
C LEU A 1068 -19.95 9.64 -22.19
N GLU A 1069 -20.05 10.11 -20.94
CA GLU A 1069 -19.74 11.49 -20.61
C GLU A 1069 -18.25 11.81 -20.81
N TRP A 1070 -17.34 10.84 -20.58
CA TRP A 1070 -15.92 11.02 -20.89
C TRP A 1070 -15.69 11.30 -22.38
N PHE A 1071 -16.35 10.52 -23.26
CA PHE A 1071 -16.30 10.74 -24.70
C PHE A 1071 -16.85 12.12 -25.09
N LYS A 1072 -18.07 12.45 -24.62
CA LYS A 1072 -18.72 13.74 -24.93
C LYS A 1072 -17.87 14.94 -24.52
N ASN A 1073 -17.25 14.87 -23.34
CA ASN A 1073 -16.41 15.95 -22.82
C ASN A 1073 -14.99 15.96 -23.40
N GLY A 1074 -14.63 14.97 -24.22
CA GLY A 1074 -13.32 14.84 -24.87
C GLY A 1074 -12.30 14.01 -24.09
N SER A 1075 -12.50 13.84 -22.78
CA SER A 1075 -11.75 12.92 -21.92
C SER A 1075 -12.43 12.78 -20.54
N ALA A 1076 -12.00 11.78 -19.77
CA ALA A 1076 -12.38 11.66 -18.35
C ALA A 1076 -11.86 12.83 -17.52
N LEU A 1077 -10.63 13.28 -17.79
CA LEU A 1077 -10.02 14.43 -17.13
C LEU A 1077 -10.81 15.73 -17.37
N ASN A 1078 -11.30 15.95 -18.59
CA ASN A 1078 -12.17 17.08 -18.90
C ASN A 1078 -13.51 16.99 -18.13
N THR A 1079 -14.04 15.78 -17.97
CA THR A 1079 -15.26 15.54 -17.18
C THR A 1079 -15.02 15.87 -15.70
N MET A 1080 -13.86 15.50 -15.14
CA MET A 1080 -13.46 15.85 -13.79
C MET A 1080 -13.32 17.36 -13.61
N ALA A 1081 -12.62 18.03 -14.53
CA ALA A 1081 -12.41 19.48 -14.48
C ALA A 1081 -13.75 20.25 -14.56
N LYS A 1082 -14.68 19.82 -15.43
CA LYS A 1082 -16.04 20.38 -15.50
C LYS A 1082 -16.81 20.20 -14.19
N LYS A 1083 -16.72 19.04 -13.54
CA LYS A 1083 -17.38 18.77 -12.25
C LYS A 1083 -16.78 19.57 -11.10
N ALA A 1084 -15.48 19.85 -11.12
CA ALA A 1084 -14.82 20.64 -10.09
C ALA A 1084 -15.09 22.15 -10.22
N ALA A 1085 -15.41 22.62 -11.43
CA ALA A 1085 -15.74 24.01 -11.72
C ALA A 1085 -17.24 24.36 -11.51
N ALA A 1086 -18.11 23.35 -11.50
CA ALA A 1086 -19.54 23.46 -11.22
C ALA A 1086 -19.79 23.39 -9.71
#